data_AF-A0A8H4LEX7-F1
#
_entry.id   AF-A0A8H4LEX7-F1
#
_cell.length_a   1.000
_cell.length_b   1.000
_cell.length_c   1.000
_cell.angle_alpha   90.00
_cell.angle_beta   90.00
_cell.angle_gamma   90.00
#
_symmetry.space_group_name_H-M   'P 1'
#
loop_
_entity.id
_entity.type
_entity.pdbx_description
1 polymer ?
#
loop_
_entity_poly.entity_id
_entity_poly.type
_entity_poly.pdbx_seq_one_letter_code
_entity_poly.pdbx_strand_id
1 'polypeptide(L)'
;MSPTPTSPRFTAHMPFRSPWHEQIRATGVVDQLKDGRYDLFPLEKCQALTNNLLKPSLFNRGAQHGTQDADIILVGELAPFENENFALEAAVLACLHAFSPEAALGQLRKARGRCYVHGPLFFQHARAYLQFLILACDIRPDLYLPDDLPSIAKDLFDVVKERDAKEPFPSVLGVLRVVGKETCEEHLPPDLVQMMLRDVSYKEKLRIELHKLRGDRKWHSAYRLVGGSRELSRKPAAARLLPHALPDRVFWMPWAPDRSRIIAWEKQLSDSDRNSLAYAFDLEGPDTTGHQRQLLRYSSSGVFGLDTDHLLPVNGRQILDSFLEVVDRVVARGPEAISLLKTVCIKPKQLNWQVLDRIEAALELNSLDGIRALDAYMRDFSKGDLSERVQACTTVLTTSADAPRLQNVFGNSRDLARRAYRVFAEAAGYLCEQLDKRQASERFAINTAHLGHALASATWLHEYWQDGFIEELKGIPDDYYISSTFKALRTSSGDQYFDPCDDLASRVCLSKRAGAVPADVSRPPRLSDNPIFSISLDRDRAQLRDMLYQESLEGFSHDEAAACVRQSQREHDSFVRKVRDLLMVANSDMACVNLAAWLGRQHASGGGVTPPEECWRQLLMHKMRRRPSGLMERVGDALTTSKNWVDWMNHLQWLYGDRHFDPEGGLGFTPEGFRAVTTRKMGIGRSISMSTNSTGSSGGSGLFSPRLSGASSPVSGYSSGSNGIFSQGSSAGFSGALLGKD
;
A
#
# COMPACT_ATOMS: atom_id res chain seq x y z
N MET A 1 61.68 -55.86 -83.41
CA MET A 1 60.41 -55.19 -83.79
C MET A 1 60.12 -54.14 -82.73
N SER A 2 59.92 -52.92 -83.22
CA SER A 2 60.08 -51.66 -82.51
C SER A 2 58.97 -51.36 -81.50
N PRO A 3 59.25 -50.53 -80.49
CA PRO A 3 58.24 -50.03 -79.56
C PRO A 3 57.48 -48.85 -80.16
N THR A 4 56.18 -48.78 -79.90
CA THR A 4 55.34 -47.58 -80.12
C THR A 4 54.95 -46.97 -78.76
N PRO A 5 54.78 -45.65 -78.70
CA PRO A 5 55.06 -44.88 -77.50
C PRO A 5 53.85 -44.63 -76.60
N THR A 6 54.21 -44.38 -75.34
CA THR A 6 53.48 -43.73 -74.26
C THR A 6 52.65 -42.51 -74.68
N SER A 7 51.38 -42.48 -74.28
CA SER A 7 50.62 -41.25 -74.03
C SER A 7 50.36 -41.11 -72.52
N PRO A 8 50.62 -39.93 -71.92
CA PRO A 8 50.61 -39.74 -70.48
C PRO A 8 49.18 -39.64 -69.95
N ARG A 9 48.92 -40.34 -68.84
CA ARG A 9 47.79 -40.07 -67.96
C ARG A 9 47.96 -38.68 -67.35
N PHE A 10 47.26 -37.69 -67.89
CA PHE A 10 46.91 -36.48 -67.12
C PHE A 10 45.71 -36.81 -66.22
N THR A 11 45.96 -37.47 -65.09
CA THR A 11 45.07 -37.35 -63.93
C THR A 11 45.33 -35.99 -63.31
N ALA A 12 44.74 -34.95 -63.89
CA ALA A 12 44.59 -33.68 -63.20
C ALA A 12 43.61 -33.91 -62.05
N HIS A 13 44.13 -34.12 -60.84
CA HIS A 13 43.41 -33.87 -59.60
C HIS A 13 43.07 -32.38 -59.56
N MET A 14 41.99 -31.99 -60.24
CA MET A 14 41.27 -30.78 -59.90
C MET A 14 40.65 -31.04 -58.53
N PRO A 15 40.94 -30.24 -57.49
CA PRO A 15 40.17 -30.32 -56.26
C PRO A 15 38.73 -29.96 -56.64
N PHE A 16 37.82 -30.94 -56.56
CA PHE A 16 36.39 -30.65 -56.63
C PHE A 16 36.13 -29.62 -55.53
N ARG A 17 35.92 -28.36 -55.93
CA ARG A 17 35.49 -27.33 -54.99
C ARG A 17 34.18 -27.83 -54.41
N SER A 18 34.12 -27.95 -53.09
CA SER A 18 32.88 -28.30 -52.39
C SER A 18 31.77 -27.36 -52.91
N PRO A 19 30.57 -27.86 -53.22
CA PRO A 19 29.47 -27.02 -53.67
C PRO A 19 29.22 -25.84 -52.72
N TRP A 20 28.80 -24.68 -53.25
CA TRP A 20 28.60 -23.46 -52.47
C TRP A 20 27.72 -23.69 -51.23
N HIS A 21 26.66 -24.48 -51.36
CA HIS A 21 25.76 -24.82 -50.25
C HIS A 21 26.44 -25.58 -49.10
N GLU A 22 27.39 -26.49 -49.38
CA GLU A 22 28.18 -27.16 -48.34
C GLU A 22 29.15 -26.20 -47.65
N GLN A 23 29.75 -25.27 -48.41
CA GLN A 23 30.63 -24.24 -47.86
C GLN A 23 29.87 -23.30 -46.92
N ILE A 24 28.63 -22.93 -47.25
CA ILE A 24 27.74 -22.15 -46.37
C ILE A 24 27.46 -22.92 -45.07
N ARG A 25 27.07 -24.20 -45.14
CA ARG A 25 26.83 -25.02 -43.94
C ARG A 25 28.07 -25.14 -43.06
N ALA A 26 29.25 -25.32 -43.68
CA ALA A 26 30.53 -25.43 -42.99
C ALA A 26 30.98 -24.13 -42.28
N THR A 27 30.30 -23.00 -42.49
CA THR A 27 30.57 -21.77 -41.72
C THR A 27 30.06 -21.82 -40.28
N GLY A 28 29.15 -22.76 -39.95
CA GLY A 28 28.46 -22.81 -38.65
C GLY A 28 27.29 -21.83 -38.51
N VAL A 29 27.00 -21.04 -39.55
CA VAL A 29 25.94 -20.03 -39.55
C VAL A 29 24.56 -20.59 -39.27
N VAL A 30 24.27 -21.80 -39.77
CA VAL A 30 22.97 -22.44 -39.61
C VAL A 30 22.72 -22.78 -38.14
N ASP A 31 23.74 -23.28 -37.45
CA ASP A 31 23.64 -23.64 -36.03
C ASP A 31 23.53 -22.39 -35.16
N GLN A 32 24.27 -21.32 -35.48
CA GLN A 32 24.12 -20.03 -34.79
C GLN A 32 22.70 -19.45 -34.90
N LEU A 33 22.09 -19.49 -36.09
CA LEU A 33 20.71 -19.02 -36.27
C LEU A 33 19.71 -19.90 -35.52
N LYS A 34 19.87 -21.24 -35.55
CA LYS A 34 19.07 -22.19 -34.75
C LYS A 34 19.15 -21.87 -33.26
N ASP A 35 20.34 -21.55 -32.76
CA ASP A 35 20.62 -21.20 -31.37
C ASP A 35 20.15 -19.77 -31.02
N GLY A 36 19.64 -19.00 -31.98
CA GLY A 36 19.20 -17.63 -31.74
C GLY A 36 20.31 -16.59 -31.71
N ARG A 37 21.54 -16.97 -32.07
CA ARG A 37 22.76 -16.14 -32.04
C ARG A 37 23.00 -15.42 -33.36
N TYR A 38 22.02 -14.62 -33.79
CA TYR A 38 22.17 -13.79 -34.99
C TYR A 38 23.27 -12.72 -34.83
N ASP A 39 23.62 -12.35 -33.60
CA ASP A 39 24.73 -11.46 -33.25
C ASP A 39 26.11 -12.00 -33.69
N LEU A 40 26.22 -13.32 -33.90
CA LEU A 40 27.47 -13.98 -34.30
C LEU A 40 27.53 -14.32 -35.79
N PHE A 41 26.59 -13.83 -36.59
CA PHE A 41 26.50 -14.17 -38.02
C PHE A 41 27.79 -13.77 -38.77
N PRO A 42 28.52 -14.71 -39.40
CA PRO A 42 29.83 -14.46 -40.01
C PRO A 42 29.69 -13.82 -41.40
N LEU A 43 29.15 -12.60 -41.43
CA LEU A 43 28.71 -11.91 -42.65
C LEU A 43 29.81 -11.86 -43.72
N GLU A 44 31.00 -11.37 -43.37
CA GLU A 44 32.11 -11.21 -44.32
C GLU A 44 32.51 -12.55 -44.98
N LYS A 45 32.55 -13.62 -44.19
CA LYS A 45 32.88 -14.97 -44.68
C LYS A 45 31.81 -15.46 -45.65
N CYS A 46 30.54 -15.33 -45.30
CA CYS A 46 29.41 -15.71 -46.15
C CYS A 46 29.39 -14.90 -47.45
N GLN A 47 29.60 -13.57 -47.39
CA GLN A 47 29.67 -12.71 -48.57
C GLN A 47 30.83 -13.08 -49.49
N ALA A 48 32.00 -13.42 -48.94
CA ALA A 48 33.15 -13.87 -49.73
C ALA A 48 32.88 -15.18 -50.49
N LEU A 49 32.16 -16.12 -49.88
CA LEU A 49 31.73 -17.37 -50.52
C LEU A 49 30.78 -17.09 -51.70
N THR A 50 29.79 -16.21 -51.50
CA THR A 50 28.87 -15.79 -52.56
C THR A 50 29.57 -15.00 -53.68
N ASN A 51 30.51 -14.12 -53.35
CA ASN A 51 31.29 -13.40 -54.37
C ASN A 51 32.12 -14.36 -55.23
N ASN A 52 32.60 -15.47 -54.67
CA ASN A 52 33.33 -16.49 -55.42
C ASN A 52 32.42 -17.31 -56.36
N LEU A 53 31.13 -17.44 -56.03
CA LEU A 53 30.12 -18.07 -56.89
C LEU A 53 29.81 -17.22 -58.13
N LEU A 54 29.79 -15.88 -57.99
CA LEU A 54 29.48 -14.94 -59.07
C LEU A 54 30.67 -14.63 -59.99
N LYS A 55 31.89 -15.02 -59.61
CA LYS A 55 33.09 -14.82 -60.43
C LYS A 55 33.02 -15.63 -61.73
N PRO A 56 33.61 -15.13 -62.83
CA PRO A 56 33.71 -15.89 -64.07
C PRO A 56 34.42 -17.22 -63.84
N SER A 57 33.85 -18.30 -64.40
CA SER A 57 34.45 -19.64 -64.38
C SER A 57 34.40 -20.24 -65.79
N LEU A 58 35.04 -21.39 -65.99
CA LEU A 58 35.10 -22.06 -67.31
C LEU A 58 33.70 -22.35 -67.91
N PHE A 59 32.65 -22.37 -67.10
CA PHE A 59 31.27 -22.68 -67.50
C PHE A 59 30.28 -21.53 -67.28
N ASN A 60 30.72 -20.39 -66.75
CA ASN A 60 29.83 -19.26 -66.44
C ASN A 60 30.50 -17.92 -66.78
N ARG A 61 29.79 -17.02 -67.47
CA ARG A 61 30.33 -15.70 -67.89
C ARG A 61 30.59 -14.74 -66.72
N GLY A 62 30.23 -15.15 -65.50
CA GLY A 62 30.22 -14.31 -64.32
C GLY A 62 29.04 -13.34 -64.35
N ALA A 63 28.61 -12.87 -63.19
CA ALA A 63 27.52 -11.91 -63.10
C ALA A 63 27.90 -10.75 -62.17
N GLN A 64 27.48 -9.54 -62.53
CA GLN A 64 27.70 -8.35 -61.72
C GLN A 64 26.65 -8.28 -60.62
N HIS A 65 27.05 -7.80 -59.44
CA HIS A 65 26.13 -7.61 -58.32
C HIS A 65 24.96 -6.70 -58.70
N GLY A 66 23.77 -7.01 -58.19
CA GLY A 66 22.56 -6.22 -58.42
C GLY A 66 21.93 -6.37 -59.80
N THR A 67 22.43 -7.29 -60.64
CA THR A 67 21.88 -7.55 -61.97
C THR A 67 20.95 -8.76 -61.99
N GLN A 68 20.03 -8.80 -62.95
CA GLN A 68 19.10 -9.92 -63.14
C GLN A 68 19.83 -11.26 -63.38
N ASP A 69 20.97 -11.24 -64.06
CA ASP A 69 21.78 -12.45 -64.29
C ASP A 69 22.34 -13.01 -62.97
N ALA A 70 22.77 -12.13 -62.05
CA ALA A 70 23.20 -12.54 -60.71
C ALA A 70 22.02 -13.10 -59.92
N ASP A 71 20.86 -12.46 -59.98
CA ASP A 71 19.65 -12.94 -59.29
C ASP A 71 19.26 -14.35 -59.75
N ILE A 72 19.29 -14.64 -61.06
CA ILE A 72 18.96 -15.97 -61.61
C ILE A 72 19.93 -17.03 -61.06
N ILE A 73 21.23 -16.75 -61.06
CA ILE A 73 22.26 -17.67 -60.55
C ILE A 73 22.05 -17.91 -59.05
N LEU A 74 21.92 -16.85 -58.27
CA LEU A 74 21.79 -16.93 -56.81
C LEU A 74 20.51 -17.65 -56.41
N VAL A 75 19.37 -17.34 -57.04
CA VAL A 75 18.09 -18.03 -56.78
C VAL A 75 18.17 -19.51 -57.16
N GLY A 76 18.85 -19.86 -58.26
CA GLY A 76 19.09 -21.25 -58.63
C GLY A 76 19.87 -22.02 -57.55
N GLU A 77 20.87 -21.40 -56.95
CA GLU A 77 21.69 -22.00 -55.88
C GLU A 77 20.98 -22.06 -54.52
N LEU A 78 19.84 -21.37 -54.35
CA LEU A 78 19.00 -21.48 -53.16
C LEU A 78 18.07 -22.71 -53.19
N ALA A 79 17.82 -23.30 -54.37
CA ALA A 79 16.90 -24.44 -54.53
C ALA A 79 17.21 -25.63 -53.59
N PRO A 80 18.48 -26.02 -53.34
CA PRO A 80 18.80 -27.10 -52.42
C PRO A 80 18.40 -26.85 -50.96
N PHE A 81 18.15 -25.60 -50.58
CA PHE A 81 17.80 -25.22 -49.21
C PHE A 81 16.29 -25.03 -48.98
N GLU A 82 15.43 -25.15 -50.01
CA GLU A 82 14.02 -24.72 -49.91
C GLU A 82 13.22 -25.36 -48.76
N ASN A 83 13.61 -26.56 -48.32
CA ASN A 83 12.97 -27.29 -47.22
C ASN A 83 13.76 -27.26 -45.89
N GLU A 84 14.91 -26.57 -45.84
CA GLU A 84 15.77 -26.48 -44.66
C GLU A 84 15.62 -25.12 -43.99
N ASN A 85 14.82 -25.08 -42.90
CA ASN A 85 14.70 -23.90 -42.04
C ASN A 85 16.07 -23.49 -41.48
N PHE A 86 16.30 -22.18 -41.34
CA PHE A 86 17.56 -21.52 -40.97
C PHE A 86 18.67 -21.62 -42.01
N ALA A 87 18.80 -22.74 -42.72
CA ALA A 87 19.78 -22.89 -43.80
C ALA A 87 19.41 -22.04 -45.02
N LEU A 88 18.13 -22.05 -45.42
CA LEU A 88 17.64 -21.15 -46.47
C LEU A 88 17.82 -19.68 -46.08
N GLU A 89 17.47 -19.29 -44.86
CA GLU A 89 17.65 -17.91 -44.39
C GLU A 89 19.12 -17.51 -44.37
N ALA A 90 20.01 -18.36 -43.88
CA ALA A 90 21.45 -18.10 -43.92
C ALA A 90 21.99 -17.96 -45.34
N ALA A 91 21.54 -18.81 -46.27
CA ALA A 91 21.92 -18.77 -47.66
C ALA A 91 21.42 -17.49 -48.36
N VAL A 92 20.18 -17.06 -48.08
CA VAL A 92 19.64 -15.79 -48.57
C VAL A 92 20.42 -14.60 -47.99
N LEU A 93 20.72 -14.59 -46.68
CA LEU A 93 21.52 -13.54 -46.04
C LEU A 93 22.92 -13.42 -46.66
N ALA A 94 23.54 -14.55 -46.99
CA ALA A 94 24.82 -14.58 -47.68
C ALA A 94 24.77 -13.99 -49.10
N CYS A 95 23.58 -13.93 -49.71
CA CYS A 95 23.34 -13.44 -51.06
C CYS A 95 22.80 -11.99 -51.11
N LEU A 96 22.31 -11.43 -49.99
CA LEU A 96 21.62 -10.14 -49.94
C LEU A 96 22.43 -8.95 -50.49
N HIS A 97 23.75 -8.93 -50.29
CA HIS A 97 24.61 -7.85 -50.81
C HIS A 97 24.77 -7.90 -52.32
N ALA A 98 24.52 -9.06 -52.95
CA ALA A 98 24.69 -9.28 -54.38
C ALA A 98 23.36 -9.28 -55.15
N PHE A 99 22.21 -9.45 -54.48
CA PHE A 99 20.89 -9.36 -55.09
C PHE A 99 20.54 -7.95 -55.57
N SER A 100 19.76 -7.87 -56.66
CA SER A 100 19.04 -6.65 -57.02
C SER A 100 18.01 -6.29 -55.93
N PRO A 101 17.58 -5.00 -55.84
CA PRO A 101 16.55 -4.57 -54.90
C PRO A 101 15.27 -5.42 -54.96
N GLU A 102 14.80 -5.74 -56.17
CA GLU A 102 13.57 -6.51 -56.37
C GLU A 102 13.75 -7.97 -55.91
N ALA A 103 14.88 -8.59 -56.22
CA ALA A 103 15.17 -9.96 -55.81
C ALA A 103 15.31 -10.08 -54.27
N ALA A 104 16.00 -9.13 -53.64
CA ALA A 104 16.14 -9.08 -52.18
C ALA A 104 14.79 -8.94 -51.46
N LEU A 105 13.93 -8.02 -51.93
CA LEU A 105 12.55 -7.89 -51.42
C LEU A 105 11.71 -9.15 -51.70
N GLY A 106 11.88 -9.77 -52.87
CA GLY A 106 11.22 -11.03 -53.24
C GLY A 106 11.55 -12.16 -52.27
N GLN A 107 12.82 -12.32 -51.89
CA GLN A 107 13.24 -13.33 -50.91
C GLN A 107 12.67 -13.06 -49.52
N LEU A 108 12.62 -11.80 -49.08
CA LEU A 108 11.98 -11.43 -47.82
C LEU A 108 10.48 -11.74 -47.83
N ARG A 109 9.76 -11.43 -48.92
CA ARG A 109 8.34 -11.78 -49.06
C ARG A 109 8.12 -13.30 -49.05
N LYS A 110 9.01 -14.09 -49.69
CA LYS A 110 8.97 -15.56 -49.66
C LYS A 110 9.22 -16.10 -48.24
N ALA A 111 10.18 -15.53 -47.50
CA ALA A 111 10.44 -15.88 -46.11
C ALA A 111 9.24 -15.55 -45.20
N ARG A 112 8.66 -14.37 -45.36
CA ARG A 112 7.43 -13.95 -44.64
C ARG A 112 6.27 -14.90 -44.90
N GLY A 113 6.07 -15.32 -46.16
CA GLY A 113 5.02 -16.25 -46.54
C GLY A 113 5.09 -17.60 -45.81
N ARG A 114 6.30 -18.06 -45.46
CA ARG A 114 6.51 -19.30 -44.69
C ARG A 114 6.12 -19.19 -43.22
N CYS A 115 5.90 -17.97 -42.69
CA CYS A 115 5.41 -17.78 -41.33
C CYS A 115 3.90 -18.03 -41.18
N TYR A 116 3.13 -18.03 -42.26
CA TYR A 116 1.68 -18.26 -42.26
C TYR A 116 1.34 -19.75 -42.16
N VAL A 117 1.92 -20.44 -41.17
CA VAL A 117 1.75 -21.88 -40.92
C VAL A 117 1.29 -22.07 -39.48
N HIS A 118 0.30 -22.93 -39.26
CA HIS A 118 -0.15 -23.28 -37.90
C HIS A 118 0.59 -24.52 -37.37
N GLY A 119 0.80 -24.57 -36.05
CA GLY A 119 1.34 -25.75 -35.37
C GLY A 119 2.84 -25.67 -35.03
N PRO A 120 3.51 -26.80 -34.77
CA PRO A 120 4.86 -26.82 -34.17
C PRO A 120 5.94 -26.11 -34.99
N LEU A 121 5.78 -26.08 -36.32
CA LEU A 121 6.73 -25.45 -37.24
C LEU A 121 6.66 -23.92 -37.22
N PHE A 122 5.56 -23.34 -36.72
CA PHE A 122 5.37 -21.89 -36.64
C PHE A 122 6.54 -21.21 -35.94
N PHE A 123 6.95 -21.72 -34.78
CA PHE A 123 8.02 -21.13 -33.97
C PHE A 123 9.35 -21.09 -34.72
N GLN A 124 9.66 -22.12 -35.48
CA GLN A 124 10.90 -22.18 -36.26
C GLN A 124 10.88 -21.14 -37.39
N HIS A 125 9.79 -21.09 -38.17
CA HIS A 125 9.65 -20.15 -39.27
C HIS A 125 9.60 -18.69 -38.80
N ALA A 126 8.85 -18.40 -37.74
CA ALA A 126 8.77 -17.05 -37.17
C ALA A 126 10.13 -16.59 -36.63
N ARG A 127 10.88 -17.44 -35.92
CA ARG A 127 12.24 -17.12 -35.45
C ARG A 127 13.19 -16.88 -36.61
N ALA A 128 13.22 -17.78 -37.59
CA ALA A 128 14.10 -17.65 -38.75
C ALA A 128 13.81 -16.36 -39.53
N TYR A 129 12.53 -16.03 -39.73
CA TYR A 129 12.11 -14.80 -40.41
C TYR A 129 12.51 -13.53 -39.65
N LEU A 130 12.32 -13.49 -38.32
CA LEU A 130 12.66 -12.30 -37.53
C LEU A 130 14.18 -12.08 -37.48
N GLN A 131 14.98 -13.15 -37.34
CA GLN A 131 16.44 -13.06 -37.45
C GLN A 131 16.88 -12.61 -38.84
N PHE A 132 16.25 -13.17 -39.89
CA PHE A 132 16.47 -12.76 -41.27
C PHE A 132 16.21 -11.27 -41.45
N LEU A 133 15.09 -10.77 -40.92
CA LEU A 133 14.72 -9.36 -41.02
C LEU A 133 15.70 -8.43 -40.28
N ILE A 134 16.15 -8.81 -39.07
CA ILE A 134 17.14 -8.04 -38.30
C ILE A 134 18.44 -7.91 -39.11
N LEU A 135 19.00 -9.04 -39.55
CA LEU A 135 20.27 -9.05 -40.29
C LEU A 135 20.14 -8.42 -41.67
N ALA A 136 19.00 -8.56 -42.35
CA ALA A 136 18.78 -7.93 -43.65
C ALA A 136 18.84 -6.40 -43.57
N CYS A 137 18.31 -5.81 -42.50
CA CYS A 137 18.41 -4.36 -42.26
C CYS A 137 19.86 -3.91 -42.07
N ASP A 138 20.69 -4.72 -41.42
CA ASP A 138 22.11 -4.42 -41.22
C ASP A 138 22.91 -4.54 -42.53
N ILE A 139 22.57 -5.50 -43.38
CA ILE A 139 23.29 -5.79 -44.64
C ILE A 139 22.89 -4.81 -45.76
N ARG A 140 21.61 -4.43 -45.84
CA ARG A 140 21.04 -3.56 -46.88
C ARG A 140 20.15 -2.45 -46.27
N PRO A 141 20.73 -1.49 -45.53
CA PRO A 141 19.98 -0.39 -44.93
C PRO A 141 19.34 0.55 -45.97
N ASP A 142 19.82 0.51 -47.21
CA ASP A 142 19.25 1.22 -48.36
C ASP A 142 17.87 0.71 -48.78
N LEU A 143 17.61 -0.58 -48.56
CA LEU A 143 16.35 -1.23 -48.95
C LEU A 143 15.35 -1.34 -47.81
N TYR A 144 15.83 -1.54 -46.59
CA TYR A 144 15.01 -1.76 -45.41
C TYR A 144 15.09 -0.51 -44.51
N LEU A 145 14.07 0.37 -44.61
CA LEU A 145 14.06 1.69 -43.96
C LEU A 145 14.35 1.63 -42.44
N PRO A 146 15.12 2.58 -41.88
CA PRO A 146 16.11 2.19 -40.86
C PRO A 146 15.65 2.30 -39.41
N ASP A 147 14.77 3.23 -39.04
CA ASP A 147 14.91 3.75 -37.67
C ASP A 147 14.35 2.85 -36.56
N ASP A 148 13.33 2.03 -36.83
CA ASP A 148 12.64 1.25 -35.78
C ASP A 148 12.48 -0.25 -36.09
N LEU A 149 12.58 -0.66 -37.36
CA LEU A 149 12.24 -2.02 -37.80
C LEU A 149 13.13 -3.10 -37.18
N PRO A 150 14.48 -2.96 -37.14
CA PRO A 150 15.35 -3.98 -36.53
C PRO A 150 15.08 -4.16 -35.04
N SER A 151 14.85 -3.05 -34.32
CA SER A 151 14.55 -3.09 -32.90
C SER A 151 13.23 -3.80 -32.59
N ILE A 152 12.27 -3.79 -33.51
CA ILE A 152 10.95 -4.39 -33.29
C ILE A 152 10.92 -5.82 -33.74
N ALA A 153 11.62 -6.14 -34.83
CA ALA A 153 11.93 -7.51 -35.18
C ALA A 153 12.66 -8.21 -34.02
N LYS A 154 13.56 -7.50 -33.33
CA LYS A 154 14.21 -7.97 -32.09
C LYS A 154 13.22 -8.15 -30.93
N ASP A 155 12.37 -7.17 -30.63
CA ASP A 155 11.37 -7.30 -29.57
C ASP A 155 10.41 -8.49 -29.83
N LEU A 156 9.98 -8.68 -31.07
CA LEU A 156 9.16 -9.84 -31.48
C LEU A 156 9.97 -11.14 -31.45
N PHE A 157 11.25 -11.11 -31.81
CA PHE A 157 12.12 -12.28 -31.72
C PHE A 157 12.26 -12.73 -30.26
N ASP A 158 12.42 -11.79 -29.33
CA ASP A 158 12.48 -12.06 -27.89
C ASP A 158 11.13 -12.61 -27.34
N VAL A 159 10.02 -12.35 -28.02
CA VAL A 159 8.70 -12.95 -27.73
C VAL A 159 8.58 -14.39 -28.23
N VAL A 160 9.08 -14.68 -29.43
CA VAL A 160 8.92 -15.99 -30.08
C VAL A 160 10.01 -16.98 -29.68
N LYS A 161 11.19 -16.52 -29.26
CA LYS A 161 12.29 -17.39 -28.82
C LYS A 161 11.94 -18.12 -27.51
N GLU A 162 12.53 -19.30 -27.32
CA GLU A 162 12.52 -19.95 -26.01
C GLU A 162 13.36 -19.09 -25.06
N ARG A 163 12.76 -18.70 -23.92
CA ARG A 163 13.33 -17.71 -23.02
C ARG A 163 14.04 -18.37 -21.85
N ASP A 164 15.22 -17.89 -21.55
CA ASP A 164 15.88 -18.20 -20.29
C ASP A 164 15.15 -17.50 -19.13
N ALA A 165 15.11 -18.15 -17.97
CA ALA A 165 14.47 -17.62 -16.77
C ALA A 165 15.06 -16.27 -16.28
N LYS A 166 16.26 -15.91 -16.75
CA LYS A 166 16.98 -14.68 -16.36
C LYS A 166 16.74 -13.50 -17.30
N GLU A 167 16.18 -13.72 -18.49
CA GLU A 167 15.97 -12.63 -19.46
C GLU A 167 14.76 -11.74 -19.07
N PRO A 168 14.80 -10.43 -19.35
CA PRO A 168 13.68 -9.52 -19.08
C PRO A 168 12.52 -9.76 -20.06
N PHE A 169 11.29 -9.79 -19.53
CA PHE A 169 10.10 -10.05 -20.35
C PHE A 169 9.87 -8.93 -21.38
N PRO A 170 9.56 -9.22 -22.66
CA PRO A 170 9.35 -8.19 -23.68
C PRO A 170 8.13 -7.30 -23.37
N SER A 171 8.31 -5.98 -23.47
CA SER A 171 7.24 -5.01 -23.18
C SER A 171 6.18 -4.93 -24.29
N VAL A 172 4.93 -4.66 -23.92
CA VAL A 172 3.81 -4.45 -24.87
C VAL A 172 4.10 -3.29 -25.80
N LEU A 173 4.70 -2.21 -25.27
CA LEU A 173 5.07 -1.04 -26.06
C LEU A 173 6.12 -1.38 -27.12
N GLY A 174 7.20 -2.07 -26.74
CA GLY A 174 8.26 -2.48 -27.69
C GLY A 174 7.70 -3.30 -28.84
N VAL A 175 6.85 -4.29 -28.51
CA VAL A 175 6.21 -5.18 -29.49
C VAL A 175 5.28 -4.44 -30.45
N LEU A 176 4.54 -3.42 -30.00
CA LEU A 176 3.44 -2.82 -30.78
C LEU A 176 3.70 -1.40 -31.29
N ARG A 177 4.79 -0.73 -30.92
CA ARG A 177 4.98 0.72 -31.13
C ARG A 177 4.93 1.19 -32.59
N VAL A 178 5.30 0.36 -33.57
CA VAL A 178 5.26 0.71 -35.02
C VAL A 178 4.19 0.00 -35.81
N VAL A 179 3.39 -0.86 -35.18
CA VAL A 179 2.33 -1.57 -35.91
C VAL A 179 1.40 -0.53 -36.55
N GLY A 180 1.25 -0.61 -37.88
CA GLY A 180 0.48 0.33 -38.69
C GLY A 180 1.25 1.56 -39.20
N LYS A 181 2.58 1.60 -39.07
CA LYS A 181 3.41 2.49 -39.89
C LYS A 181 3.52 1.89 -41.29
N GLU A 182 3.22 2.65 -42.34
CA GLU A 182 3.29 2.21 -43.74
C GLU A 182 4.65 1.58 -44.09
N THR A 183 5.74 2.16 -43.56
CA THR A 183 7.11 1.69 -43.77
C THR A 183 7.44 0.33 -43.13
N CYS A 184 6.67 -0.09 -42.13
CA CYS A 184 6.88 -1.36 -41.43
C CYS A 184 5.85 -2.42 -41.82
N GLU A 185 4.70 -2.01 -42.37
CA GLU A 185 3.58 -2.91 -42.70
C GLU A 185 3.93 -3.89 -43.81
N GLU A 186 4.81 -3.52 -44.74
CA GLU A 186 5.32 -4.45 -45.76
C GLU A 186 6.12 -5.61 -45.13
N HIS A 187 6.81 -5.39 -44.01
CA HIS A 187 7.70 -6.40 -43.41
C HIS A 187 7.08 -7.10 -42.21
N LEU A 188 6.31 -6.39 -41.40
CA LEU A 188 5.63 -6.89 -40.21
C LEU A 188 4.16 -6.47 -40.24
N PRO A 189 3.34 -7.08 -41.10
CA PRO A 189 1.94 -6.71 -41.22
C PRO A 189 1.19 -7.10 -39.93
N PRO A 190 0.14 -6.36 -39.53
CA PRO A 190 -0.53 -6.55 -38.24
C PRO A 190 -1.08 -7.96 -38.00
N ASP A 191 -1.53 -8.65 -39.06
CA ASP A 191 -2.02 -10.02 -39.04
C ASP A 191 -0.92 -11.03 -38.67
N LEU A 192 0.29 -10.86 -39.21
CA LEU A 192 1.44 -11.70 -38.86
C LEU A 192 1.84 -11.48 -37.40
N VAL A 193 1.90 -10.21 -36.96
CA VAL A 193 2.19 -9.89 -35.56
C VAL A 193 1.13 -10.48 -34.63
N GLN A 194 -0.15 -10.38 -34.98
CA GLN A 194 -1.24 -11.00 -34.23
C GLN A 194 -1.07 -12.52 -34.12
N MET A 195 -0.70 -13.18 -35.21
CA MET A 195 -0.45 -14.62 -35.25
C MET A 195 0.71 -15.00 -34.32
N MET A 196 1.83 -14.27 -34.39
CA MET A 196 2.99 -14.45 -33.50
C MET A 196 2.61 -14.34 -32.03
N LEU A 197 1.87 -13.29 -31.66
CA LEU A 197 1.45 -13.07 -30.26
C LEU A 197 0.48 -14.14 -29.76
N ARG A 198 -0.42 -14.60 -30.64
CA ARG A 198 -1.41 -15.64 -30.31
C ARG A 198 -0.75 -17.00 -30.13
N ASP A 199 0.04 -17.44 -31.11
CA ASP A 199 0.56 -18.80 -31.17
C ASP A 199 1.64 -19.03 -30.08
N VAL A 200 2.32 -17.98 -29.63
CA VAL A 200 3.25 -18.04 -28.47
C VAL A 200 2.57 -17.85 -27.12
N SER A 201 1.25 -17.66 -27.09
CA SER A 201 0.47 -17.33 -25.90
C SER A 201 1.01 -16.13 -25.12
N TYR A 202 1.47 -15.08 -25.82
CA TYR A 202 2.14 -13.92 -25.20
C TYR A 202 1.30 -13.28 -24.09
N LYS A 203 0.01 -13.07 -24.34
CA LYS A 203 -0.93 -12.50 -23.36
C LYS A 203 -0.99 -13.28 -22.05
N GLU A 204 -1.00 -14.61 -22.11
CA GLU A 204 -1.08 -15.47 -20.92
C GLU A 204 0.24 -15.47 -20.15
N LYS A 205 1.36 -15.56 -20.87
CA LYS A 205 2.69 -15.45 -20.27
C LYS A 205 2.89 -14.09 -19.60
N LEU A 206 2.44 -13.01 -20.25
CA LEU A 206 2.48 -11.65 -19.69
C LEU A 206 1.55 -11.54 -18.46
N ARG A 207 0.38 -12.19 -18.47
CA ARG A 207 -0.53 -12.24 -17.31
C ARG A 207 0.17 -12.88 -16.10
N ILE A 208 0.81 -14.03 -16.30
CA ILE A 208 1.55 -14.73 -15.24
C ILE A 208 2.66 -13.83 -14.68
N GLU A 209 3.46 -13.21 -15.55
CA GLU A 209 4.55 -12.34 -15.13
C GLU A 209 4.03 -11.09 -14.39
N LEU A 210 2.97 -10.45 -14.88
CA LEU A 210 2.35 -9.30 -14.22
C LEU A 210 1.73 -9.66 -12.87
N HIS A 211 1.12 -10.84 -12.73
CA HIS A 211 0.63 -11.33 -11.44
C HIS A 211 1.77 -11.55 -10.45
N LYS A 212 2.88 -12.14 -10.90
CA LYS A 212 4.08 -12.31 -10.09
C LYS A 212 4.64 -10.96 -9.64
N LEU A 213 4.87 -10.03 -10.57
CA LEU A 213 5.39 -8.69 -10.27
C LEU A 213 4.46 -7.91 -9.33
N ARG A 214 3.13 -8.04 -9.50
CA ARG A 214 2.15 -7.48 -8.58
C ARG A 214 2.22 -8.13 -7.19
N GLY A 215 2.33 -9.46 -7.12
CA GLY A 215 2.51 -10.20 -5.86
C GLY A 215 3.79 -9.78 -5.13
N ASP A 216 4.84 -9.48 -5.87
CA ASP A 216 6.12 -8.99 -5.33
C ASP A 216 6.15 -7.46 -5.16
N ARG A 217 5.08 -6.73 -5.53
CA ARG A 217 5.00 -5.25 -5.53
C ARG A 217 6.17 -4.59 -6.26
N LYS A 218 6.61 -5.20 -7.35
CA LYS A 218 7.64 -4.69 -8.28
C LYS A 218 6.98 -3.82 -9.35
N TRP A 219 6.41 -2.70 -8.90
CA TRP A 219 5.62 -1.81 -9.74
C TRP A 219 6.43 -1.15 -10.85
N HIS A 220 7.72 -0.86 -10.64
CA HIS A 220 8.55 -0.33 -11.72
C HIS A 220 8.75 -1.38 -12.82
N SER A 221 9.07 -2.62 -12.45
CA SER A 221 9.17 -3.72 -13.41
C SER A 221 7.86 -3.96 -14.15
N ALA A 222 6.71 -3.97 -13.46
CA ALA A 222 5.41 -4.10 -14.10
C ALA A 222 5.14 -2.94 -15.07
N TYR A 223 5.43 -1.69 -14.67
CA TYR A 223 5.27 -0.52 -15.51
C TYR A 223 6.17 -0.57 -16.75
N ARG A 224 7.36 -1.17 -16.70
CA ARG A 224 8.18 -1.38 -17.90
C ARG A 224 7.54 -2.32 -18.92
N LEU A 225 6.69 -3.25 -18.48
CA LEU A 225 6.02 -4.19 -19.39
C LEU A 225 4.78 -3.59 -20.05
N VAL A 226 3.98 -2.82 -19.31
CA VAL A 226 2.67 -2.33 -19.78
C VAL A 226 2.59 -0.81 -19.97
N GLY A 227 3.59 -0.07 -19.52
CA GLY A 227 3.68 1.38 -19.70
C GLY A 227 3.63 1.76 -21.17
N GLY A 228 2.92 2.84 -21.50
CA GLY A 228 2.68 3.27 -22.89
C GLY A 228 1.49 2.59 -23.58
N SER A 229 0.81 1.62 -22.95
CA SER A 229 -0.39 0.98 -23.55
C SER A 229 -1.52 1.95 -23.89
N ARG A 230 -1.65 3.05 -23.12
CA ARG A 230 -2.60 4.14 -23.41
C ARG A 230 -2.26 4.91 -24.68
N GLU A 231 -0.98 4.99 -25.05
CA GLU A 231 -0.55 5.64 -26.29
C GLU A 231 -0.84 4.73 -27.49
N LEU A 232 -0.62 3.42 -27.32
CA LEU A 232 -0.96 2.42 -28.33
C LEU A 232 -2.45 2.38 -28.67
N SER A 233 -3.34 2.60 -27.70
CA SER A 233 -4.79 2.60 -27.95
C SER A 233 -5.25 3.75 -28.85
N ARG A 234 -4.43 4.80 -29.02
CA ARG A 234 -4.69 5.91 -29.94
C ARG A 234 -4.28 5.59 -31.38
N LYS A 235 -3.51 4.53 -31.62
CA LYS A 235 -3.08 4.08 -32.94
C LYS A 235 -4.01 2.96 -33.44
N PRO A 236 -4.76 3.11 -34.54
CA PRO A 236 -5.78 2.13 -34.95
C PRO A 236 -5.25 0.70 -35.12
N ALA A 237 -4.08 0.52 -35.73
CA ALA A 237 -3.50 -0.81 -35.94
C ALA A 237 -3.04 -1.46 -34.64
N ALA A 238 -2.31 -0.74 -33.78
CA ALA A 238 -1.90 -1.26 -32.46
C ALA A 238 -3.10 -1.50 -31.53
N ALA A 239 -4.12 -0.64 -31.57
CA ALA A 239 -5.35 -0.78 -30.79
C ALA A 239 -6.11 -2.08 -31.11
N ARG A 240 -6.08 -2.53 -32.37
CA ARG A 240 -6.63 -3.84 -32.78
C ARG A 240 -5.85 -5.03 -32.20
N LEU A 241 -4.54 -4.87 -31.93
CA LEU A 241 -3.68 -5.92 -31.38
C LEU A 241 -3.65 -5.94 -29.84
N LEU A 242 -3.94 -4.83 -29.17
CA LEU A 242 -3.98 -4.76 -27.71
C LEU A 242 -4.80 -5.86 -27.03
N PRO A 243 -6.00 -6.27 -27.53
CA PRO A 243 -6.75 -7.40 -26.95
C PRO A 243 -6.01 -8.74 -26.95
N HIS A 244 -5.06 -8.91 -27.87
CA HIS A 244 -4.23 -10.10 -28.03
C HIS A 244 -2.89 -10.02 -27.30
N ALA A 245 -2.47 -8.81 -26.89
CA ALA A 245 -1.19 -8.59 -26.24
C ALA A 245 -1.32 -8.31 -24.73
N LEU A 246 -2.24 -7.41 -24.35
CA LEU A 246 -2.36 -6.91 -22.99
C LEU A 246 -3.48 -7.66 -22.23
N PRO A 247 -3.15 -8.47 -21.21
CA PRO A 247 -4.16 -9.04 -20.33
C PRO A 247 -4.84 -7.94 -19.54
N ASP A 248 -6.13 -8.15 -19.25
CA ASP A 248 -6.90 -7.36 -18.29
C ASP A 248 -6.74 -5.84 -18.42
N ARG A 249 -6.77 -5.38 -19.68
CA ARG A 249 -6.54 -4.00 -20.14
C ARG A 249 -7.24 -2.91 -19.33
N VAL A 250 -8.37 -3.24 -18.70
CA VAL A 250 -9.22 -2.30 -17.95
C VAL A 250 -8.46 -1.65 -16.81
N PHE A 251 -7.54 -2.36 -16.15
CA PHE A 251 -6.76 -1.80 -15.04
C PHE A 251 -5.38 -1.31 -15.45
N TRP A 252 -4.71 -1.95 -16.43
CA TRP A 252 -3.36 -1.53 -16.84
C TRP A 252 -3.31 -0.31 -17.77
N MET A 253 -4.31 -0.13 -18.65
CA MET A 253 -4.31 1.01 -19.58
C MET A 253 -4.45 2.39 -18.90
N PRO A 254 -5.36 2.59 -17.93
CA PRO A 254 -5.47 3.89 -17.26
C PRO A 254 -4.33 4.13 -16.26
N TRP A 255 -3.58 3.09 -15.89
CA TRP A 255 -2.57 3.16 -14.83
C TRP A 255 -1.46 4.18 -15.12
N ALA A 256 -1.31 5.15 -14.23
CA ALA A 256 -0.34 6.25 -14.35
C ALA A 256 0.31 6.56 -12.99
N PRO A 257 1.24 5.71 -12.53
CA PRO A 257 1.92 5.89 -11.25
C PRO A 257 2.97 7.00 -11.30
N ASP A 258 3.41 7.46 -10.13
CA ASP A 258 4.64 8.25 -10.04
C ASP A 258 5.85 7.35 -10.35
N ARG A 259 6.48 7.58 -11.51
CA ARG A 259 7.60 6.77 -11.98
C ARG A 259 8.83 6.89 -11.08
N SER A 260 9.12 8.07 -10.55
CA SER A 260 10.29 8.30 -9.70
C SER A 260 10.15 7.52 -8.39
N ARG A 261 8.94 7.55 -7.81
CA ARG A 261 8.58 6.82 -6.59
C ARG A 261 8.72 5.31 -6.73
N ILE A 262 8.06 4.70 -7.74
CA ILE A 262 8.11 3.24 -7.92
C ILE A 262 9.53 2.74 -8.25
N ILE A 263 10.36 3.55 -8.92
CA ILE A 263 11.78 3.24 -9.16
C ILE A 263 12.56 3.25 -7.85
N ALA A 264 12.38 4.28 -7.03
CA ALA A 264 13.07 4.41 -5.76
C ALA A 264 12.72 3.25 -4.83
N TRP A 265 11.44 2.96 -4.64
CA TRP A 265 10.98 1.87 -3.78
C TRP A 265 11.49 0.50 -4.26
N GLU A 266 11.46 0.23 -5.56
CA GLU A 266 11.90 -1.07 -6.07
C GLU A 266 13.42 -1.28 -5.93
N LYS A 267 14.22 -0.21 -6.00
CA LYS A 267 15.68 -0.26 -5.90
C LYS A 267 16.21 -0.22 -4.46
N GLN A 268 15.59 0.57 -3.58
CA GLN A 268 16.12 0.87 -2.25
C GLN A 268 15.68 -0.12 -1.18
N LEU A 269 14.56 -0.82 -1.39
CA LEU A 269 13.96 -1.66 -0.36
C LEU A 269 14.25 -3.14 -0.52
N SER A 270 14.49 -3.78 0.61
CA SER A 270 14.51 -5.23 0.71
C SER A 270 13.12 -5.83 0.40
N ASP A 271 13.08 -7.10 0.00
CA ASP A 271 11.82 -7.80 -0.23
C ASP A 271 10.97 -7.89 1.07
N SER A 272 11.62 -7.95 2.23
CA SER A 272 10.93 -7.99 3.52
C SER A 272 10.23 -6.67 3.83
N ASP A 273 10.91 -5.54 3.63
CA ASP A 273 10.33 -4.21 3.87
C ASP A 273 9.19 -3.94 2.90
N ARG A 274 9.36 -4.30 1.63
CA ARG A 274 8.35 -4.17 0.58
C ARG A 274 7.09 -4.98 0.90
N ASN A 275 7.24 -6.20 1.38
CA ASN A 275 6.12 -7.01 1.84
C ASN A 275 5.45 -6.40 3.08
N SER A 276 6.23 -5.81 3.98
CA SER A 276 5.71 -5.18 5.20
C SER A 276 4.92 -3.89 4.91
N LEU A 277 5.26 -3.19 3.82
CA LEU A 277 4.62 -1.97 3.34
C LEU A 277 3.65 -2.21 2.18
N ALA A 278 3.28 -3.47 1.90
CA ALA A 278 2.48 -3.85 0.74
C ALA A 278 1.23 -2.97 0.56
N TYR A 279 0.50 -2.69 1.65
CA TYR A 279 -0.71 -1.85 1.59
C TYR A 279 -0.44 -0.41 1.16
N ALA A 280 0.70 0.17 1.55
CA ALA A 280 1.10 1.50 1.10
C ALA A 280 1.49 1.47 -0.38
N PHE A 281 2.19 0.43 -0.83
CA PHE A 281 2.67 0.34 -2.21
C PHE A 281 1.55 0.03 -3.20
N ASP A 282 0.55 -0.74 -2.78
CA ASP A 282 -0.62 -1.04 -3.60
C ASP A 282 -1.39 0.24 -3.99
N LEU A 283 -1.26 1.35 -3.23
CA LEU A 283 -1.87 2.65 -3.55
C LEU A 283 -1.31 3.30 -4.83
N GLU A 284 -0.05 2.99 -5.19
CA GLU A 284 0.56 3.35 -6.48
C GLU A 284 0.30 2.30 -7.58
N GLY A 285 -0.29 1.17 -7.23
CA GLY A 285 -0.67 0.13 -8.16
C GLY A 285 -1.84 0.53 -9.07
N PRO A 286 -2.12 -0.28 -10.11
CA PRO A 286 -3.26 -0.07 -11.00
C PRO A 286 -4.58 -0.21 -10.22
N ASP A 287 -5.62 0.46 -10.71
CA ASP A 287 -6.95 0.33 -10.12
C ASP A 287 -7.56 -1.05 -10.42
N THR A 288 -7.51 -1.93 -9.42
CA THR A 288 -8.05 -3.30 -9.51
C THR A 288 -9.53 -3.39 -9.14
N THR A 289 -10.18 -2.29 -8.77
CA THR A 289 -11.59 -2.27 -8.35
C THR A 289 -12.56 -2.18 -9.53
N GLY A 290 -12.06 -1.94 -10.74
CA GLY A 290 -12.87 -1.84 -11.96
C GLY A 290 -13.44 -0.44 -12.24
N HIS A 291 -13.18 0.55 -11.39
CA HIS A 291 -13.59 1.94 -11.60
C HIS A 291 -12.76 2.68 -12.66
N GLN A 292 -11.72 2.04 -13.20
CA GLN A 292 -10.85 2.56 -14.27
C GLN A 292 -10.16 3.88 -13.89
N ARG A 293 -9.88 4.10 -12.61
CA ARG A 293 -9.05 5.23 -12.19
C ARG A 293 -7.59 4.96 -12.50
N GLN A 294 -6.80 6.03 -12.48
CA GLN A 294 -5.38 5.94 -12.80
C GLN A 294 -4.58 5.19 -11.75
N LEU A 295 -5.01 5.20 -10.48
CA LEU A 295 -4.31 4.58 -9.36
C LEU A 295 -5.33 4.05 -8.38
N LEU A 296 -4.96 2.99 -7.65
CA LEU A 296 -5.83 2.37 -6.67
C LEU A 296 -6.33 3.38 -5.61
N ARG A 297 -5.45 4.30 -5.18
CA ARG A 297 -5.80 5.32 -4.15
C ARG A 297 -6.95 6.24 -4.52
N TYR A 298 -7.27 6.40 -5.81
CA TYR A 298 -8.39 7.22 -6.26
C TYR A 298 -9.71 6.46 -6.38
N SER A 299 -9.67 5.14 -6.23
CA SER A 299 -10.85 4.27 -6.25
C SER A 299 -11.16 3.69 -4.87
N SER A 300 -10.13 3.45 -4.06
CA SER A 300 -10.27 2.85 -2.74
C SER A 300 -9.10 3.23 -1.84
N SER A 301 -9.40 3.56 -0.58
CA SER A 301 -8.44 3.61 0.53
C SER A 301 -7.83 2.25 0.89
N GLY A 302 -8.24 1.18 0.20
CA GLY A 302 -7.73 -0.17 0.38
C GLY A 302 -8.02 -0.69 1.78
N VAL A 303 -6.94 -0.94 2.53
CA VAL A 303 -7.00 -1.59 3.85
C VAL A 303 -7.19 -0.60 5.01
N PHE A 304 -7.05 0.71 4.75
CA PHE A 304 -7.24 1.77 5.75
C PHE A 304 -8.73 2.12 6.01
N GLY A 305 -9.65 1.55 5.22
CA GLY A 305 -11.09 1.62 5.45
C GLY A 305 -11.77 2.94 5.08
N LEU A 306 -13.11 2.90 5.04
CA LEU A 306 -13.99 4.02 4.61
C LEU A 306 -13.76 5.31 5.41
N ASP A 307 -13.35 5.20 6.67
CA ASP A 307 -13.07 6.37 7.51
C ASP A 307 -12.00 7.27 6.90
N THR A 308 -11.05 6.70 6.15
CA THR A 308 -10.00 7.45 5.45
C THR A 308 -10.57 8.28 4.29
N ASP A 309 -11.57 7.76 3.58
CA ASP A 309 -12.20 8.41 2.43
C ASP A 309 -13.09 9.60 2.83
N HIS A 310 -13.50 9.65 4.10
CA HIS A 310 -14.32 10.73 4.66
C HIS A 310 -13.51 11.86 5.31
N LEU A 311 -12.18 11.72 5.41
CA LEU A 311 -11.34 12.76 5.99
C LEU A 311 -11.28 13.99 5.07
N LEU A 312 -11.57 15.15 5.65
CA LEU A 312 -11.47 16.42 4.94
C LEU A 312 -10.02 16.67 4.52
N PRO A 313 -9.78 17.18 3.30
CA PRO A 313 -8.45 17.60 2.87
C PRO A 313 -7.88 18.68 3.80
N VAL A 314 -6.60 18.57 4.12
CA VAL A 314 -5.84 19.59 4.86
C VAL A 314 -4.90 20.27 3.87
N ASN A 315 -4.92 21.61 3.83
CA ASN A 315 -4.16 22.41 2.87
C ASN A 315 -4.39 21.99 1.39
N GLY A 316 -5.61 21.57 1.06
CA GLY A 316 -6.00 21.12 -0.28
C GLY A 316 -5.46 19.75 -0.68
N ARG A 317 -4.76 19.02 0.21
CA ARG A 317 -4.20 17.70 -0.07
C ARG A 317 -5.07 16.59 0.53
N GLN A 318 -5.27 15.52 -0.24
CA GLN A 318 -5.91 14.31 0.27
C GLN A 318 -4.94 13.55 1.16
N ILE A 319 -5.48 12.86 2.18
CA ILE A 319 -4.64 12.15 3.16
C ILE A 319 -3.79 11.06 2.53
N LEU A 320 -4.29 10.34 1.52
CA LEU A 320 -3.54 9.28 0.85
C LEU A 320 -2.34 9.83 0.06
N ASP A 321 -2.47 11.01 -0.55
CA ASP A 321 -1.34 11.65 -1.24
C ASP A 321 -0.27 12.09 -0.23
N SER A 322 -0.68 12.75 0.86
CA SER A 322 0.24 13.11 1.94
C SER A 322 0.88 11.89 2.61
N PHE A 323 0.12 10.80 2.75
CA PHE A 323 0.64 9.53 3.26
C PHE A 323 1.74 8.97 2.38
N LEU A 324 1.58 8.98 1.05
CA LEU A 324 2.62 8.50 0.15
C LEU A 324 3.88 9.38 0.16
N GLU A 325 3.75 10.70 0.34
CA GLU A 325 4.92 11.57 0.56
C GLU A 325 5.65 11.26 1.88
N VAL A 326 4.91 10.88 2.93
CA VAL A 326 5.50 10.40 4.18
C VAL A 326 6.19 9.05 3.97
N VAL A 327 5.58 8.12 3.22
CA VAL A 327 6.19 6.83 2.87
C VAL A 327 7.51 7.07 2.13
N ASP A 328 7.58 8.00 1.19
CA ASP A 328 8.81 8.34 0.47
C ASP A 328 9.93 8.78 1.44
N ARG A 329 9.60 9.66 2.40
CA ARG A 329 10.56 10.11 3.42
C ARG A 329 10.96 9.00 4.38
N VAL A 330 10.02 8.13 4.76
CA VAL A 330 10.28 6.95 5.59
C VAL A 330 11.27 6.01 4.90
N VAL A 331 11.03 5.70 3.62
CA VAL A 331 11.90 4.85 2.81
C VAL A 331 13.29 5.46 2.70
N ALA A 332 13.39 6.78 2.44
CA ALA A 332 14.66 7.48 2.37
C ALA A 332 15.42 7.52 3.70
N ARG A 333 14.72 7.49 4.85
CA ARG A 333 15.33 7.45 6.18
C ARG A 333 15.86 6.07 6.58
N GLY A 334 15.22 5.00 6.11
CA GLY A 334 15.70 3.63 6.31
C GLY A 334 14.84 2.78 7.28
N PRO A 335 15.37 1.64 7.74
CA PRO A 335 14.58 0.57 8.35
C PRO A 335 13.92 0.96 9.69
N GLU A 336 14.54 1.83 10.50
CA GLU A 336 13.94 2.32 11.75
C GLU A 336 12.65 3.10 11.50
N ALA A 337 12.66 3.99 10.50
CA ALA A 337 11.50 4.77 10.10
C ALA A 337 10.40 3.87 9.50
N ILE A 338 10.79 2.85 8.72
CA ILE A 338 9.86 1.86 8.16
C ILE A 338 9.19 1.08 9.29
N SER A 339 9.95 0.70 10.33
CA SER A 339 9.42 0.06 11.55
C SER A 339 8.37 0.94 12.23
N LEU A 340 8.68 2.22 12.43
CA LEU A 340 7.76 3.18 13.05
C LEU A 340 6.46 3.30 12.23
N LEU A 341 6.56 3.55 10.92
CA LEU A 341 5.40 3.63 10.02
C LEU A 341 4.54 2.36 10.12
N LYS A 342 5.18 1.19 10.17
CA LYS A 342 4.51 -0.09 10.31
C LYS A 342 3.76 -0.23 11.62
N THR A 343 4.39 0.15 12.74
CA THR A 343 3.80 0.09 14.08
C THR A 343 2.63 1.05 14.23
N VAL A 344 2.78 2.29 13.78
CA VAL A 344 1.82 3.36 14.04
C VAL A 344 0.65 3.35 13.04
N CYS A 345 0.88 2.95 11.78
CA CYS A 345 -0.13 3.06 10.72
C CYS A 345 -0.50 1.71 10.09
N ILE A 346 0.47 0.94 9.60
CA ILE A 346 0.20 -0.24 8.74
C ILE A 346 -0.43 -1.40 9.52
N LYS A 347 0.15 -1.80 10.66
CA LYS A 347 -0.36 -2.91 11.49
C LYS A 347 -1.75 -2.62 12.08
N PRO A 348 -2.01 -1.45 12.71
CA PRO A 348 -3.33 -1.15 13.22
C PRO A 348 -4.34 -0.86 12.10
N LYS A 349 -3.86 -0.65 10.86
CA LYS A 349 -4.69 -0.27 9.69
C LYS A 349 -5.46 1.02 9.94
N GLN A 350 -4.82 1.96 10.61
CA GLN A 350 -5.39 3.24 10.96
C GLN A 350 -4.59 4.35 10.30
N LEU A 351 -5.26 5.14 9.46
CA LEU A 351 -4.69 6.31 8.83
C LEU A 351 -5.60 7.51 9.10
N ASN A 352 -5.06 8.51 9.78
CA ASN A 352 -5.69 9.81 9.97
C ASN A 352 -4.61 10.90 10.07
N TRP A 353 -5.02 12.16 10.05
CA TRP A 353 -4.08 13.29 10.06
C TRP A 353 -3.18 13.32 11.30
N GLN A 354 -3.67 12.89 12.47
CA GLN A 354 -2.87 12.83 13.70
C GLN A 354 -1.81 11.73 13.65
N VAL A 355 -2.15 10.56 13.11
CA VAL A 355 -1.22 9.45 12.87
C VAL A 355 -0.13 9.88 11.89
N LEU A 356 -0.50 10.58 10.83
CA LEU A 356 0.46 11.08 9.85
C LEU A 356 1.41 12.11 10.46
N ASP A 357 0.88 13.08 11.20
CA ASP A 357 1.63 14.12 11.89
C ASP A 357 2.63 13.54 12.92
N ARG A 358 2.26 12.46 13.63
CA ARG A 358 3.16 11.69 14.52
C ARG A 358 4.39 11.15 13.79
N ILE A 359 4.17 10.56 12.63
CA ILE A 359 5.25 9.95 11.85
C ILE A 359 6.13 11.06 11.28
N GLU A 360 5.53 12.13 10.75
CA GLU A 360 6.29 13.28 10.24
C GLU A 360 7.16 13.93 11.30
N ALA A 361 6.62 14.19 12.50
CA ALA A 361 7.36 14.76 13.61
C ALA A 361 8.53 13.86 14.04
N ALA A 362 8.36 12.53 13.96
CA ALA A 362 9.46 11.59 14.23
C ALA A 362 10.55 11.63 13.14
N LEU A 363 10.19 11.83 11.88
CA LEU A 363 11.14 11.90 10.76
C LEU A 363 12.00 13.17 10.76
N GLU A 364 11.57 14.21 11.48
CA GLU A 364 12.34 15.44 11.72
C GLU A 364 13.50 15.23 12.70
N LEU A 365 13.52 14.12 13.45
CA LEU A 365 14.64 13.78 14.30
C LEU A 365 15.90 13.53 13.47
N ASN A 366 17.01 14.13 13.94
CA ASN A 366 18.32 13.91 13.35
C ASN A 366 18.94 12.55 13.75
N SER A 367 18.41 11.90 14.80
CA SER A 367 18.91 10.63 15.33
C SER A 367 18.00 9.44 14.99
N LEU A 368 18.57 8.42 14.36
CA LEU A 368 17.89 7.14 14.10
C LEU A 368 17.55 6.41 15.40
N ASP A 369 18.36 6.55 16.45
CA ASP A 369 18.09 5.96 17.75
C ASP A 369 16.85 6.61 18.40
N GLY A 370 16.63 7.90 18.16
CA GLY A 370 15.40 8.59 18.58
C GLY A 370 14.15 8.03 17.89
N ILE A 371 14.22 7.78 16.58
CA ILE A 371 13.13 7.13 15.82
C ILE A 371 12.88 5.71 16.33
N ARG A 372 13.96 4.94 16.59
CA ARG A 372 13.86 3.60 17.16
C ARG A 372 13.22 3.61 18.55
N ALA A 373 13.56 4.57 19.39
CA ALA A 373 12.97 4.75 20.71
C ALA A 373 11.48 5.08 20.62
N LEU A 374 11.08 5.97 19.70
CA LEU A 374 9.67 6.27 19.43
C LEU A 374 8.92 5.04 18.94
N ASP A 375 9.50 4.23 18.04
CA ASP A 375 8.88 2.97 17.61
C ASP A 375 8.71 1.99 18.76
N ALA A 376 9.75 1.81 19.59
CA ALA A 376 9.68 0.96 20.78
C ALA A 376 8.60 1.43 21.77
N TYR A 377 8.49 2.74 21.98
CA TYR A 377 7.46 3.33 22.82
C TYR A 377 6.05 3.14 22.25
N MET A 378 5.88 3.20 20.93
CA MET A 378 4.58 3.02 20.28
C MET A 378 4.18 1.54 20.14
N ARG A 379 5.15 0.63 20.13
CA ARG A 379 4.95 -0.80 19.90
C ARG A 379 4.51 -1.50 21.18
N ASP A 380 3.24 -1.95 21.23
CA ASP A 380 2.70 -2.85 22.26
C ASP A 380 3.26 -2.58 23.68
N PHE A 381 3.37 -1.30 24.03
CA PHE A 381 4.01 -0.81 25.25
C PHE A 381 3.43 -1.45 26.53
N SER A 382 2.23 -1.99 26.47
CA SER A 382 1.58 -2.73 27.55
C SER A 382 2.08 -4.17 27.75
N LYS A 383 2.85 -4.73 26.81
CA LYS A 383 3.36 -6.11 26.82
C LYS A 383 4.86 -6.23 27.12
N GLY A 384 5.63 -5.15 26.95
CA GLY A 384 7.05 -5.13 27.28
C GLY A 384 7.30 -5.30 28.77
N ASP A 385 8.48 -5.79 29.14
CA ASP A 385 8.84 -5.87 30.55
C ASP A 385 8.95 -4.46 31.17
N LEU A 386 8.91 -4.35 32.50
CA LEU A 386 8.95 -3.04 33.15
C LEU A 386 10.25 -2.28 32.88
N SER A 387 11.38 -2.97 32.72
CA SER A 387 12.68 -2.35 32.44
C SER A 387 12.74 -1.75 31.03
N GLU A 388 12.24 -2.46 30.02
CA GLU A 388 12.11 -1.99 28.64
C GLU A 388 11.19 -0.78 28.56
N ARG A 389 10.07 -0.80 29.28
CA ARG A 389 9.12 0.33 29.35
C ARG A 389 9.75 1.57 29.98
N VAL A 390 10.50 1.40 31.09
CA VAL A 390 11.26 2.49 31.74
C VAL A 390 12.29 3.07 30.78
N GLN A 391 13.08 2.23 30.10
CA GLN A 391 14.09 2.67 29.14
C GLN A 391 13.46 3.42 27.95
N ALA A 392 12.36 2.89 27.39
CA ALA A 392 11.67 3.50 26.26
C ALA A 392 11.10 4.88 26.62
N CYS A 393 10.43 5.01 27.78
CA CYS A 393 9.94 6.31 28.26
C CYS A 393 11.08 7.31 28.48
N THR A 394 12.16 6.90 29.14
CA THR A 394 13.33 7.74 29.40
C THR A 394 13.92 8.26 28.09
N THR A 395 14.09 7.36 27.11
CA THR A 395 14.68 7.70 25.81
C THR A 395 13.76 8.60 24.99
N VAL A 396 12.44 8.38 25.00
CA VAL A 396 11.49 9.24 24.28
C VAL A 396 11.39 10.64 24.91
N LEU A 397 11.39 10.75 26.24
CA LEU A 397 11.38 12.03 26.95
C LEU A 397 12.62 12.86 26.62
N THR A 398 13.80 12.23 26.69
CA THR A 398 15.07 12.89 26.36
C THR A 398 15.14 13.26 24.88
N THR A 399 14.73 12.36 23.97
CA THR A 399 14.69 12.65 22.53
C THR A 399 13.72 13.79 22.19
N SER A 400 12.61 13.91 22.91
CA SER A 400 11.60 14.94 22.66
C SER A 400 11.93 16.29 23.31
N ALA A 401 12.95 16.37 24.17
CA ALA A 401 13.28 17.58 24.93
C ALA A 401 13.57 18.79 24.03
N ASP A 402 14.23 18.56 22.88
CA ASP A 402 14.61 19.61 21.94
C ASP A 402 13.75 19.61 20.65
N ALA A 403 12.62 18.89 20.64
CA ALA A 403 11.77 18.72 19.47
C ALA A 403 10.32 19.20 19.71
N PRO A 404 10.01 20.50 19.56
CA PRO A 404 8.71 21.08 19.89
C PRO A 404 7.52 20.42 19.17
N ARG A 405 7.71 19.99 17.92
CA ARG A 405 6.65 19.29 17.17
C ARG A 405 6.34 17.93 17.81
N LEU A 406 7.35 17.17 18.24
CA LEU A 406 7.14 15.93 18.98
C LEU A 406 6.47 16.18 20.33
N GLN A 407 6.86 17.23 21.05
CA GLN A 407 6.22 17.61 22.31
C GLN A 407 4.72 17.85 22.11
N ASN A 408 4.33 18.60 21.08
CA ASN A 408 2.91 18.87 20.82
C ASN A 408 2.13 17.59 20.46
N VAL A 409 2.74 16.70 19.69
CA VAL A 409 2.05 15.54 19.11
C VAL A 409 2.00 14.34 20.08
N PHE A 410 3.03 14.16 20.91
CA PHE A 410 3.14 13.09 21.91
C PHE A 410 2.87 13.56 23.35
N GLY A 411 2.87 14.87 23.61
CA GLY A 411 2.74 15.45 24.96
C GLY A 411 1.35 15.47 25.57
N ASN A 412 0.32 15.24 24.75
CA ASN A 412 -1.06 15.22 25.21
C ASN A 412 -1.21 14.32 26.45
N SER A 413 -2.06 14.76 27.40
CA SER A 413 -2.41 14.06 28.64
C SER A 413 -2.73 12.57 28.49
N ARG A 414 -3.16 12.12 27.31
CA ARG A 414 -3.47 10.70 27.02
C ARG A 414 -2.29 9.85 26.53
N ASP A 415 -1.15 10.44 26.21
CA ASP A 415 0.00 9.76 25.63
C ASP A 415 1.22 9.83 26.57
N LEU A 416 2.23 10.69 26.31
CA LEU A 416 3.49 10.66 27.07
C LEU A 416 3.33 11.11 28.53
N ALA A 417 2.58 12.19 28.78
CA ALA A 417 2.38 12.74 30.13
C ALA A 417 1.88 11.69 31.14
N ARG A 418 0.85 10.92 30.75
CA ARG A 418 0.25 9.89 31.61
C ARG A 418 1.03 8.58 31.58
N ARG A 419 1.49 8.13 30.41
CA ARG A 419 2.18 6.83 30.32
C ARG A 419 3.52 6.86 31.03
N ALA A 420 4.31 7.92 30.87
CA ALA A 420 5.61 8.02 31.52
C ALA A 420 5.46 8.12 33.05
N TYR A 421 4.51 8.92 33.55
CA TYR A 421 4.15 8.93 34.97
C TYR A 421 3.76 7.55 35.50
N ARG A 422 2.87 6.84 34.79
CA ARG A 422 2.39 5.52 35.22
C ARG A 422 3.52 4.49 35.27
N VAL A 423 4.41 4.49 34.28
CA VAL A 423 5.57 3.59 34.27
C VAL A 423 6.56 3.95 35.37
N PHE A 424 6.77 5.22 35.65
CA PHE A 424 7.58 5.64 36.79
C PHE A 424 6.98 5.15 38.12
N ALA A 425 5.67 5.33 38.34
CA ALA A 425 4.99 4.86 39.54
C ALA A 425 5.03 3.31 39.67
N GLU A 426 4.83 2.57 38.57
CA GLU A 426 4.98 1.11 38.54
C GLU A 426 6.43 0.69 38.88
N ALA A 427 7.44 1.36 38.31
CA ALA A 427 8.85 1.09 38.55
C ALA A 427 9.27 1.40 40.00
N ALA A 428 8.84 2.54 40.53
CA ALA A 428 9.05 2.94 41.92
C ALA A 428 8.39 1.94 42.90
N GLY A 429 7.15 1.54 42.63
CA GLY A 429 6.45 0.53 43.44
C GLY A 429 7.15 -0.83 43.42
N TYR A 430 7.54 -1.30 42.23
CA TYR A 430 8.31 -2.54 42.09
C TYR A 430 9.66 -2.46 42.81
N LEU A 431 10.40 -1.36 42.67
CA LEU A 431 11.68 -1.17 43.33
C LEU A 431 11.54 -1.18 44.86
N CYS A 432 10.54 -0.50 45.41
CA CYS A 432 10.21 -0.56 46.85
C CYS A 432 9.99 -2.01 47.32
N GLU A 433 9.15 -2.77 46.60
CA GLU A 433 8.87 -4.17 46.94
C GLU A 433 10.14 -5.04 46.90
N GLN A 434 11.01 -4.80 45.92
CA GLN A 434 12.28 -5.52 45.79
C GLN A 434 13.29 -5.11 46.89
N LEU A 435 13.29 -3.85 47.32
CA LEU A 435 14.12 -3.37 48.43
C LEU A 435 13.69 -4.02 49.75
N ASP A 436 12.38 -4.14 49.99
CA ASP A 436 11.79 -4.84 51.13
C ASP A 436 12.19 -6.33 51.16
N LYS A 437 12.23 -6.96 49.98
CA LYS A 437 12.61 -8.36 49.80
C LYS A 437 14.12 -8.61 49.73
N ARG A 438 14.95 -7.56 49.83
CA ARG A 438 16.41 -7.61 49.65
C ARG A 438 16.86 -8.20 48.29
N GLN A 439 16.07 -7.94 47.25
CA GLN A 439 16.27 -8.43 45.88
C GLN A 439 16.43 -7.30 44.84
N ALA A 440 16.50 -6.04 45.30
CA ALA A 440 16.61 -4.90 44.42
C ALA A 440 17.88 -4.94 43.55
N SER A 441 17.72 -4.59 42.27
CA SER A 441 18.81 -4.45 41.31
C SER A 441 19.28 -3.00 41.24
N GLU A 442 20.58 -2.78 41.46
CA GLU A 442 21.22 -1.45 41.32
C GLU A 442 20.95 -0.85 39.94
N ARG A 443 21.09 -1.65 38.87
CA ARG A 443 20.84 -1.21 37.50
C ARG A 443 19.40 -0.76 37.29
N PHE A 444 18.43 -1.46 37.87
CA PHE A 444 17.02 -1.09 37.74
C PHE A 444 16.69 0.18 38.53
N ALA A 445 17.31 0.37 39.69
CA ALA A 445 17.20 1.61 40.45
C ALA A 445 17.76 2.82 39.70
N ILE A 446 18.94 2.68 39.08
CA ILE A 446 19.53 3.71 38.23
C ILE A 446 18.61 4.05 37.06
N ASN A 447 18.08 3.05 36.34
CA ASN A 447 17.13 3.28 35.24
C ASN A 447 15.85 3.99 35.70
N THR A 448 15.36 3.68 36.90
CA THR A 448 14.16 4.31 37.48
C THR A 448 14.45 5.78 37.83
N ALA A 449 15.63 6.06 38.40
CA ALA A 449 16.09 7.42 38.66
C ALA A 449 16.27 8.22 37.36
N HIS A 450 16.85 7.63 36.30
CA HIS A 450 16.96 8.27 34.99
C HIS A 450 15.59 8.66 34.41
N LEU A 451 14.59 7.79 34.54
CA LEU A 451 13.22 8.14 34.14
C LEU A 451 12.68 9.32 34.96
N GLY A 452 12.92 9.31 36.27
CA GLY A 452 12.54 10.41 37.16
C GLY A 452 13.21 11.74 36.79
N HIS A 453 14.52 11.73 36.51
CA HIS A 453 15.27 12.90 36.01
C HIS A 453 14.75 13.39 34.66
N ALA A 454 14.42 12.48 33.75
CA ALA A 454 13.84 12.81 32.45
C ALA A 454 12.45 13.47 32.60
N LEU A 455 11.63 12.98 33.54
CA LEU A 455 10.33 13.60 33.89
C LEU A 455 10.52 14.98 34.53
N ALA A 456 11.47 15.12 35.46
CA ALA A 456 11.80 16.40 36.09
C ALA A 456 12.22 17.45 35.04
N SER A 457 12.99 17.02 34.04
CA SER A 457 13.51 17.88 32.98
C SER A 457 12.48 18.20 31.89
N ALA A 458 11.41 17.40 31.76
CA ALA A 458 10.35 17.60 30.78
C ALA A 458 9.33 18.66 31.23
N THR A 459 9.78 19.91 31.37
CA THR A 459 8.96 21.04 31.88
C THR A 459 7.69 21.30 31.08
N TRP A 460 7.70 20.99 29.78
CA TRP A 460 6.55 21.05 28.88
C TRP A 460 5.45 20.03 29.21
N LEU A 461 5.71 19.04 30.07
CA LEU A 461 4.69 18.11 30.59
C LEU A 461 4.14 18.51 31.97
N HIS A 462 4.77 19.48 32.64
CA HIS A 462 4.44 19.83 34.03
C HIS A 462 3.02 20.38 34.18
N GLU A 463 2.45 20.97 33.11
CA GLU A 463 1.05 21.42 33.09
C GLU A 463 0.03 20.30 33.30
N TYR A 464 0.43 19.04 33.15
CA TYR A 464 -0.42 17.87 33.33
C TYR A 464 -0.27 17.19 34.69
N TRP A 465 0.63 17.67 35.55
CA TRP A 465 0.98 17.05 36.84
C TRP A 465 0.76 18.00 38.02
N GLN A 466 0.71 17.45 39.23
CA GLN A 466 0.60 18.25 40.45
C GLN A 466 1.96 18.81 40.86
N ASP A 467 1.99 20.06 41.35
CA ASP A 467 3.23 20.74 41.81
C ASP A 467 4.02 19.90 42.82
N GLY A 468 3.33 19.25 43.76
CA GLY A 468 3.97 18.38 44.76
C GLY A 468 4.77 17.24 44.13
N PHE A 469 4.22 16.60 43.09
CA PHE A 469 4.93 15.53 42.37
C PHE A 469 6.15 16.07 41.62
N ILE A 470 6.03 17.27 41.02
CA ILE A 470 7.13 17.92 40.30
C ILE A 470 8.28 18.25 41.26
N GLU A 471 7.98 18.76 42.46
CA GLU A 471 9.00 19.03 43.49
C GLU A 471 9.66 17.73 43.98
N GLU A 472 8.90 16.66 44.16
CA GLU A 472 9.45 15.35 44.54
C GLU A 472 10.41 14.78 43.47
N LEU A 473 10.09 14.95 42.18
CA LEU A 473 10.97 14.54 41.07
C LEU A 473 12.33 15.25 41.09
N LYS A 474 12.39 16.53 41.53
CA LYS A 474 13.66 17.27 41.66
C LYS A 474 14.57 16.70 42.76
N GLY A 475 14.01 15.93 43.69
CA GLY A 475 14.73 15.29 44.80
C GLY A 475 15.39 13.95 44.44
N ILE A 476 15.23 13.46 43.21
CA ILE A 476 15.79 12.18 42.78
C ILE A 476 17.32 12.27 42.74
N PRO A 477 18.06 11.31 43.32
CA PRO A 477 19.51 11.36 43.43
C PRO A 477 20.22 10.96 42.14
N ASP A 478 21.51 11.25 42.04
CA ASP A 478 22.35 10.85 40.90
C ASP A 478 22.81 9.39 40.98
N ASP A 479 23.41 8.89 39.89
CA ASP A 479 23.89 7.51 39.78
C ASP A 479 24.95 7.19 40.85
N TYR A 480 25.81 8.15 41.17
CA TYR A 480 26.87 7.97 42.18
C TYR A 480 26.27 7.70 43.56
N TYR A 481 25.27 8.50 43.96
CA TYR A 481 24.54 8.32 45.19
C TYR A 481 23.90 6.93 45.24
N ILE A 482 23.14 6.55 44.21
CA ILE A 482 22.45 5.25 44.14
C ILE A 482 23.45 4.10 44.27
N SER A 483 24.55 4.13 43.52
CA SER A 483 25.62 3.13 43.60
C SER A 483 26.27 3.07 44.98
N SER A 484 26.49 4.23 45.63
CA SER A 484 27.04 4.29 46.98
C SER A 484 26.09 3.68 48.02
N THR A 485 24.78 3.92 47.89
CA THR A 485 23.74 3.36 48.76
C THR A 485 23.59 1.86 48.54
N PHE A 486 23.67 1.37 47.30
CA PHE A 486 23.70 -0.07 47.02
C PHE A 486 24.96 -0.75 47.57
N LYS A 487 26.11 -0.05 47.57
CA LYS A 487 27.33 -0.55 48.23
C LYS A 487 27.13 -0.66 49.74
N ALA A 488 26.52 0.33 50.38
CA ALA A 488 26.17 0.29 51.80
C ALA A 488 25.19 -0.86 52.10
N LEU A 489 24.12 -1.03 51.30
CA LEU A 489 23.14 -2.11 51.43
C LEU A 489 23.76 -3.51 51.35
N ARG A 490 24.80 -3.69 50.51
CA ARG A 490 25.54 -4.96 50.42
C ARG A 490 26.39 -5.25 51.64
N THR A 491 26.87 -4.21 52.34
CA THR A 491 27.74 -4.34 53.52
C THR A 491 26.99 -4.32 54.86
N SER A 492 25.76 -3.80 54.88
CA SER A 492 24.92 -3.73 56.07
C SER A 492 24.29 -5.07 56.45
N SER A 493 24.16 -5.34 57.75
CA SER A 493 23.47 -6.53 58.28
C SER A 493 22.50 -6.15 59.40
N GLY A 494 21.44 -6.94 59.56
CA GLY A 494 20.41 -6.68 60.58
C GLY A 494 19.68 -5.35 60.38
N ASP A 495 19.57 -4.56 61.45
CA ASP A 495 18.82 -3.30 61.47
C ASP A 495 19.49 -2.18 60.66
N GLN A 496 20.82 -2.25 60.46
CA GLN A 496 21.60 -1.28 59.66
C GLN A 496 21.29 -1.33 58.15
N TYR A 497 20.49 -2.30 57.71
CA TYR A 497 19.98 -2.39 56.33
C TYR A 497 18.84 -1.41 56.09
N PHE A 498 18.02 -1.12 57.11
CA PHE A 498 16.78 -0.37 56.92
C PHE A 498 17.01 1.12 56.66
N ASP A 499 18.02 1.74 57.29
CA ASP A 499 18.34 3.16 57.07
C ASP A 499 18.67 3.49 55.59
N PRO A 500 19.65 2.83 54.93
CA PRO A 500 19.93 3.09 53.51
C PRO A 500 18.80 2.60 52.57
N CYS A 501 18.00 1.62 53.00
CA CYS A 501 16.86 1.12 52.25
C CYS A 501 15.71 2.15 52.23
N ASP A 502 15.37 2.70 53.39
CA ASP A 502 14.30 3.69 53.55
C ASP A 502 14.68 5.02 52.89
N ASP A 503 15.95 5.42 52.97
CA ASP A 503 16.43 6.61 52.26
C ASP A 503 16.34 6.42 50.73
N LEU A 504 16.76 5.26 50.19
CA LEU A 504 16.64 4.99 48.76
C LEU A 504 15.16 4.92 48.31
N ALA A 505 14.29 4.29 49.09
CA ALA A 505 12.86 4.22 48.82
C ALA A 505 12.18 5.62 48.87
N SER A 506 12.61 6.48 49.80
CA SER A 506 12.10 7.84 49.89
C SER A 506 12.55 8.70 48.71
N ARG A 507 13.81 8.56 48.27
CA ARG A 507 14.42 9.46 47.27
C ARG A 507 14.22 9.01 45.82
N VAL A 508 14.28 7.71 45.53
CA VAL A 508 14.13 7.17 44.16
C VAL A 508 12.67 6.77 43.89
N CYS A 509 11.99 6.18 44.87
CA CYS A 509 10.62 5.70 44.69
C CYS A 509 9.54 6.68 45.14
N LEU A 510 9.92 7.85 45.68
CA LEU A 510 9.02 8.85 46.24
C LEU A 510 8.05 8.28 47.29
N SER A 511 8.46 7.21 48.00
CA SER A 511 7.63 6.48 48.94
C SER A 511 7.91 6.91 50.37
N LYS A 512 6.88 7.41 51.07
CA LYS A 512 6.93 7.62 52.52
C LYS A 512 6.42 6.36 53.24
N ARG A 513 7.32 5.49 53.70
CA ARG A 513 6.97 4.34 54.54
C ARG A 513 6.21 4.80 55.79
N ALA A 514 5.15 4.09 56.16
CA ALA A 514 4.20 4.48 57.20
C ALA A 514 4.73 4.48 58.65
N GLY A 515 6.05 4.43 58.86
CA GLY A 515 6.71 4.39 60.17
C GLY A 515 7.62 5.60 60.48
N ALA A 516 7.85 6.52 59.55
CA ALA A 516 8.61 7.74 59.83
C ALA A 516 7.68 8.80 60.46
N VAL A 517 8.04 9.26 61.67
CA VAL A 517 7.29 10.27 62.44
C VAL A 517 7.05 11.53 61.59
N PRO A 518 5.80 12.00 61.45
CA PRO A 518 5.45 13.06 60.50
C PRO A 518 5.76 14.45 61.06
N ALA A 519 6.32 15.33 60.22
CA ALA A 519 6.04 16.76 60.33
C ALA A 519 4.69 17.02 59.65
N ASP A 520 3.82 17.67 60.41
CA ASP A 520 2.43 17.99 60.13
C ASP A 520 2.27 18.76 58.81
N VAL A 521 1.83 18.05 57.76
CA VAL A 521 1.23 18.64 56.56
C VAL A 521 0.06 17.74 56.18
N SER A 522 -1.12 18.35 56.14
CA SER A 522 -2.40 17.81 55.70
C SER A 522 -2.24 16.88 54.49
N ARG A 523 -2.34 15.58 54.78
CA ARG A 523 -2.23 14.47 53.83
C ARG A 523 -3.48 14.45 52.93
N PRO A 524 -3.36 14.39 51.59
CA PRO A 524 -4.51 14.06 50.75
C PRO A 524 -4.93 12.59 50.98
N PRO A 525 -6.19 12.22 50.70
CA PRO A 525 -6.70 10.89 50.96
C PRO A 525 -5.90 9.86 50.17
N ARG A 526 -5.49 8.77 50.82
CA ARG A 526 -4.81 7.65 50.16
C ARG A 526 -5.74 7.03 49.12
N LEU A 527 -5.21 6.65 47.95
CA LEU A 527 -5.92 5.87 46.92
C LEU A 527 -6.58 4.59 47.45
N SER A 528 -6.14 4.07 48.60
CA SER A 528 -6.70 2.90 49.29
C SER A 528 -8.08 3.14 49.94
N ASP A 529 -8.46 4.40 50.18
CA ASP A 529 -9.68 4.73 50.94
C ASP A 529 -10.87 5.04 50.02
N ASN A 530 -10.66 5.00 48.70
CA ASN A 530 -11.73 5.25 47.74
C ASN A 530 -12.54 3.95 47.52
N PRO A 531 -13.87 3.96 47.77
CA PRO A 531 -14.72 2.76 47.70
C PRO A 531 -14.77 2.10 46.31
N ILE A 532 -14.23 2.75 45.28
CA ILE A 532 -14.11 2.22 43.93
C ILE A 532 -13.03 1.13 43.82
N PHE A 533 -11.93 1.24 44.58
CA PHE A 533 -10.79 0.31 44.51
C PHE A 533 -10.89 -0.91 45.44
N SER A 534 -11.87 -0.93 46.34
CA SER A 534 -12.14 -2.09 47.21
C SER A 534 -12.90 -3.22 46.50
N ILE A 535 -13.35 -3.00 45.27
CA ILE A 535 -14.14 -3.95 44.49
C ILE A 535 -13.21 -4.81 43.61
N SER A 536 -13.28 -6.13 43.77
CA SER A 536 -12.57 -7.10 42.92
C SER A 536 -13.22 -7.22 41.54
N LEU A 537 -12.43 -7.10 40.47
CA LEU A 537 -12.90 -7.00 39.09
C LEU A 537 -11.97 -7.78 38.15
N ASP A 538 -12.52 -8.30 37.05
CA ASP A 538 -11.72 -8.79 35.92
C ASP A 538 -11.03 -7.65 35.16
N ARG A 539 -10.22 -8.01 34.16
CA ARG A 539 -9.39 -7.06 33.39
C ARG A 539 -10.20 -5.95 32.71
N ASP A 540 -11.34 -6.26 32.09
CA ASP A 540 -12.13 -5.27 31.34
C ASP A 540 -12.85 -4.32 32.31
N ARG A 541 -13.39 -4.86 33.41
CA ARG A 541 -14.05 -4.07 34.46
C ARG A 541 -13.06 -3.25 35.28
N ALA A 542 -11.84 -3.73 35.50
CA ALA A 542 -10.76 -2.96 36.14
C ALA A 542 -10.35 -1.76 35.27
N GLN A 543 -10.27 -1.92 33.95
CA GLN A 543 -10.00 -0.80 33.05
C GLN A 543 -11.15 0.22 33.06
N LEU A 544 -12.41 -0.24 33.08
CA LEU A 544 -13.57 0.64 33.19
C LEU A 544 -13.58 1.40 34.52
N ARG A 545 -13.25 0.72 35.63
CA ARG A 545 -13.08 1.33 36.95
C ARG A 545 -12.08 2.48 36.90
N ASP A 546 -10.92 2.26 36.28
CA ASP A 546 -9.89 3.29 36.20
C ASP A 546 -10.36 4.50 35.36
N MET A 547 -11.23 4.29 34.36
CA MET A 547 -11.87 5.38 33.61
C MET A 547 -12.92 6.13 34.43
N LEU A 548 -13.73 5.43 35.21
CA LEU A 548 -14.74 6.06 36.09
C LEU A 548 -14.07 6.84 37.23
N TYR A 549 -12.95 6.33 37.74
CA TYR A 549 -12.13 7.07 38.68
C TYR A 549 -11.59 8.36 38.06
N GLN A 550 -11.16 8.32 36.79
CA GLN A 550 -10.75 9.52 36.07
C GLN A 550 -11.88 10.55 35.95
N GLU A 551 -13.10 10.13 35.62
CA GLU A 551 -14.25 11.05 35.62
C GLU A 551 -14.49 11.66 37.00
N SER A 552 -14.26 10.88 38.06
CA SER A 552 -14.45 11.37 39.43
C SER A 552 -13.45 12.45 39.83
N LEU A 553 -12.19 12.33 39.38
CA LEU A 553 -11.20 13.40 39.53
C LEU A 553 -11.58 14.67 38.76
N GLU A 554 -12.38 14.50 37.70
CA GLU A 554 -12.82 15.59 36.83
C GLU A 554 -14.22 16.13 37.21
N GLY A 555 -14.67 15.84 38.44
CA GLY A 555 -15.88 16.40 39.04
C GLY A 555 -17.12 15.51 38.96
N PHE A 556 -17.00 14.24 38.54
CA PHE A 556 -18.07 13.25 38.67
C PHE A 556 -18.13 12.77 40.13
N SER A 557 -19.33 12.53 40.66
CA SER A 557 -19.45 12.10 42.06
C SER A 557 -18.72 10.78 42.30
N HIS A 558 -17.88 10.71 43.35
CA HIS A 558 -17.21 9.46 43.72
C HIS A 558 -18.22 8.35 44.05
N ASP A 559 -19.38 8.69 44.61
CA ASP A 559 -20.44 7.73 44.92
C ASP A 559 -21.11 7.19 43.65
N GLU A 560 -21.29 8.03 42.64
CA GLU A 560 -21.84 7.65 41.34
C GLU A 560 -20.83 6.83 40.52
N ALA A 561 -19.55 7.19 40.56
CA ALA A 561 -18.48 6.39 39.98
C ALA A 561 -18.39 5.00 40.63
N ALA A 562 -18.50 4.93 41.97
CA ALA A 562 -18.59 3.66 42.68
C ALA A 562 -19.86 2.87 42.32
N ALA A 563 -20.99 3.56 42.11
CA ALA A 563 -22.22 2.93 41.63
C ALA A 563 -22.07 2.35 40.22
N CYS A 564 -21.43 3.07 39.28
CA CYS A 564 -21.10 2.57 37.95
C CYS A 564 -20.21 1.32 38.00
N VAL A 565 -19.22 1.30 38.89
CA VAL A 565 -18.34 0.13 39.06
C VAL A 565 -19.10 -1.07 39.61
N ARG A 566 -19.91 -0.87 40.66
CA ARG A 566 -20.80 -1.92 41.19
C ARG A 566 -21.79 -2.42 40.13
N GLN A 567 -22.36 -1.52 39.34
CA GLN A 567 -23.29 -1.88 38.29
C GLN A 567 -22.60 -2.67 37.17
N SER A 568 -21.36 -2.31 36.80
CA SER A 568 -20.60 -3.04 35.78
C SER A 568 -20.41 -4.53 36.08
N GLN A 569 -20.45 -4.94 37.36
CA GLN A 569 -20.39 -6.35 37.76
C GLN A 569 -21.67 -7.13 37.41
N ARG A 570 -22.80 -6.43 37.27
CA ARG A 570 -24.11 -7.00 36.89
C ARG A 570 -24.37 -6.92 35.39
N GLU A 571 -23.65 -6.06 34.68
CA GLU A 571 -23.74 -5.90 33.23
C GLU A 571 -22.99 -7.00 32.49
N HIS A 572 -23.46 -7.33 31.28
CA HIS A 572 -22.79 -8.28 30.39
C HIS A 572 -21.45 -7.73 29.87
N ASP A 573 -20.47 -8.60 29.61
CA ASP A 573 -19.11 -8.19 29.18
C ASP A 573 -19.09 -7.33 27.91
N SER A 574 -20.01 -7.58 26.98
CA SER A 574 -20.14 -6.77 25.75
C SER A 574 -20.57 -5.33 26.06
N PHE A 575 -21.38 -5.13 27.10
CA PHE A 575 -21.79 -3.80 27.55
C PHE A 575 -20.59 -3.07 28.17
N VAL A 576 -19.89 -3.72 29.10
CA VAL A 576 -18.70 -3.19 29.78
C VAL A 576 -17.64 -2.75 28.78
N ARG A 577 -17.30 -3.63 27.81
CA ARG A 577 -16.34 -3.30 26.75
C ARG A 577 -16.78 -2.10 25.93
N LYS A 578 -18.05 -2.01 25.55
CA LYS A 578 -18.53 -0.92 24.71
C LYS A 578 -18.56 0.42 25.45
N VAL A 579 -18.99 0.44 26.72
CA VAL A 579 -18.92 1.65 27.56
C VAL A 579 -17.48 2.09 27.74
N ARG A 580 -16.56 1.16 28.04
CA ARG A 580 -15.13 1.43 28.10
C ARG A 580 -14.61 2.07 26.80
N ASP A 581 -14.91 1.47 25.66
CA ASP A 581 -14.44 1.97 24.36
C ASP A 581 -14.99 3.38 24.08
N LEU A 582 -16.23 3.68 24.48
CA LEU A 582 -16.84 5.00 24.35
C LEU A 582 -16.22 6.04 25.29
N LEU A 583 -15.84 5.65 26.51
CA LEU A 583 -15.12 6.50 27.46
C LEU A 583 -13.66 6.73 27.06
N MET A 584 -13.06 5.81 26.29
CA MET A 584 -11.72 5.99 25.72
C MET A 584 -11.65 7.07 24.63
N VAL A 585 -12.76 7.36 23.94
CA VAL A 585 -12.78 8.38 22.88
C VAL A 585 -12.43 9.75 23.48
N ALA A 586 -11.80 10.62 22.68
CA ALA A 586 -11.53 12.00 23.08
C ALA A 586 -12.82 12.66 23.59
N ASN A 587 -12.70 13.45 24.66
CA ASN A 587 -13.77 14.27 25.23
C ASN A 587 -14.30 15.20 24.12
N SER A 588 -15.31 14.74 23.38
CA SER A 588 -15.85 15.37 22.18
C SER A 588 -17.38 15.34 22.24
N ASP A 589 -18.01 16.26 21.53
CA ASP A 589 -19.47 16.33 21.45
C ASP A 589 -20.06 15.02 20.89
N MET A 590 -19.36 14.39 19.93
CA MET A 590 -19.76 13.10 19.35
C MET A 590 -19.62 11.92 20.31
N ALA A 591 -18.72 11.98 21.31
CA ALA A 591 -18.66 10.95 22.34
C ALA A 591 -19.94 10.93 23.18
N CYS A 592 -20.51 12.11 23.50
CA CYS A 592 -21.81 12.21 24.18
C CYS A 592 -22.94 11.64 23.30
N VAL A 593 -22.94 11.95 22.00
CA VAL A 593 -23.93 11.40 21.05
C VAL A 593 -23.87 9.88 20.99
N ASN A 594 -22.66 9.32 20.83
CA ASN A 594 -22.46 7.88 20.71
C ASN A 594 -22.78 7.14 22.01
N LEU A 595 -22.45 7.72 23.17
CA LEU A 595 -22.79 7.17 24.47
C LEU A 595 -24.31 7.18 24.71
N ALA A 596 -24.99 8.29 24.40
CA ALA A 596 -26.45 8.38 24.45
C ALA A 596 -27.12 7.35 23.53
N ALA A 597 -26.63 7.21 22.29
CA ALA A 597 -27.17 6.25 21.33
C ALA A 597 -26.98 4.80 21.78
N TRP A 598 -25.83 4.48 22.37
CA TRP A 598 -25.57 3.14 22.88
C TRP A 598 -26.46 2.80 24.07
N LEU A 599 -26.53 3.69 25.07
CA LEU A 599 -27.37 3.52 26.25
C LEU A 599 -28.87 3.42 25.87
N GLY A 600 -29.32 4.21 24.89
CA GLY A 600 -30.69 4.15 24.39
C GLY A 600 -31.03 2.86 23.64
N ARG A 601 -30.15 2.39 22.75
CA ARG A 601 -30.44 1.23 21.88
C ARG A 601 -30.39 -0.12 22.59
N GLN A 602 -29.48 -0.29 23.55
CA GLN A 602 -29.32 -1.56 24.27
C GLN A 602 -30.56 -1.95 25.06
N HIS A 603 -31.27 -0.97 25.60
CA HIS A 603 -32.45 -1.23 26.42
C HIS A 603 -33.77 -1.14 25.62
N ALA A 604 -33.81 -0.43 24.49
CA ALA A 604 -34.95 -0.49 23.57
C ALA A 604 -35.10 -1.86 22.88
N SER A 605 -34.01 -2.63 22.74
CA SER A 605 -34.00 -3.92 22.03
C SER A 605 -34.42 -5.11 22.91
N GLY A 606 -34.55 -4.94 24.23
CA GLY A 606 -34.81 -6.01 25.21
C GLY A 606 -36.28 -6.19 25.63
N GLY A 607 -37.23 -5.47 25.01
CA GLY A 607 -38.67 -5.57 25.35
C GLY A 607 -39.07 -4.99 26.72
N GLY A 608 -38.12 -4.51 27.52
CA GLY A 608 -38.36 -3.84 28.80
C GLY A 608 -38.41 -2.31 28.65
N VAL A 609 -39.42 -1.69 29.26
CA VAL A 609 -39.66 -0.22 29.27
C VAL A 609 -38.71 0.51 30.25
N THR A 610 -37.81 -0.19 30.92
CA THR A 610 -36.97 0.38 31.98
C THR A 610 -35.72 1.07 31.41
N PRO A 611 -35.48 2.35 31.75
CA PRO A 611 -34.25 3.05 31.38
C PRO A 611 -33.01 2.38 32.01
N PRO A 612 -31.79 2.62 31.48
CA PRO A 612 -30.56 2.14 32.09
C PRO A 612 -30.43 2.68 33.51
N GLU A 613 -29.67 1.96 34.32
CA GLU A 613 -29.38 2.33 35.71
C GLU A 613 -28.91 3.78 35.83
N GLU A 614 -29.36 4.44 36.89
CA GLU A 614 -29.17 5.88 37.11
C GLU A 614 -27.71 6.31 36.98
N CYS A 615 -26.78 5.50 37.49
CA CYS A 615 -25.35 5.79 37.44
C CYS A 615 -24.81 5.99 36.00
N TRP A 616 -25.28 5.23 35.02
CA TRP A 616 -24.88 5.40 33.61
C TRP A 616 -25.45 6.67 32.99
N ARG A 617 -26.67 7.05 33.41
CA ARG A 617 -27.32 8.28 32.97
C ARG A 617 -26.64 9.51 33.57
N GLN A 618 -26.23 9.44 34.83
CA GLN A 618 -25.46 10.49 35.50
C GLN A 618 -24.07 10.66 34.88
N LEU A 619 -23.41 9.56 34.51
CA LEU A 619 -22.14 9.61 33.78
C LEU A 619 -22.27 10.34 32.43
N LEU A 620 -23.31 10.03 31.65
CA LEU A 620 -23.57 10.74 30.38
C LEU A 620 -23.86 12.23 30.62
N MET A 621 -24.64 12.55 31.66
CA MET A 621 -24.97 13.94 31.99
C MET A 621 -23.73 14.74 32.40
N HIS A 622 -22.88 14.16 33.25
CA HIS A 622 -21.58 14.71 33.61
C HIS A 622 -20.73 14.99 32.37
N LYS A 623 -20.64 14.03 31.44
CA LYS A 623 -19.90 14.19 30.18
C LYS A 623 -20.42 15.34 29.31
N MET A 624 -21.74 15.51 29.25
CA MET A 624 -22.40 16.59 28.51
C MET A 624 -22.15 17.97 29.15
N ARG A 625 -22.20 18.09 30.49
CA ARG A 625 -21.96 19.36 31.20
C ARG A 625 -20.54 19.88 31.11
N ARG A 626 -19.58 18.97 30.92
CA ARG A 626 -18.18 19.36 30.71
C ARG A 626 -17.87 19.80 29.29
N ARG A 627 -18.86 19.81 28.39
CA ARG A 627 -18.71 20.40 27.07
C ARG A 627 -18.76 21.92 27.17
N PRO A 628 -18.03 22.66 26.32
CA PRO A 628 -18.21 24.11 26.21
C PRO A 628 -19.67 24.47 25.96
N SER A 629 -20.11 25.65 26.42
CA SER A 629 -21.48 26.16 26.23
C SER A 629 -21.95 26.06 24.77
N GLY A 630 -23.22 25.73 24.54
CA GLY A 630 -23.76 25.56 23.18
C GLY A 630 -23.54 24.16 22.59
N LEU A 631 -23.58 23.13 23.43
CA LEU A 631 -23.43 21.74 23.01
C LEU A 631 -24.51 21.32 22.00
N MET A 632 -25.74 21.77 22.20
CA MET A 632 -26.88 21.45 21.35
C MET A 632 -26.67 21.95 19.91
N GLU A 633 -26.20 23.19 19.77
CA GLU A 633 -25.94 23.81 18.46
C GLU A 633 -24.78 23.10 17.74
N ARG A 634 -23.70 22.79 18.46
CA ARG A 634 -22.53 22.11 17.88
C ARG A 634 -22.83 20.67 17.49
N VAL A 635 -23.54 19.91 18.32
CA VAL A 635 -24.03 18.56 17.96
C VAL A 635 -25.00 18.66 16.80
N GLY A 636 -25.89 19.65 16.83
CA GLY A 636 -26.74 20.01 15.72
C GLY A 636 -25.93 20.11 14.44
N ASP A 637 -24.95 20.99 14.38
CA ASP A 637 -24.12 21.21 13.19
C ASP A 637 -23.34 19.96 12.77
N ALA A 638 -22.76 19.22 13.72
CA ALA A 638 -22.00 17.99 13.47
C ALA A 638 -22.85 16.84 12.90
N LEU A 639 -24.13 16.74 13.29
CA LEU A 639 -25.03 15.70 12.77
C LEU A 639 -25.56 16.10 11.39
N THR A 640 -24.92 15.56 10.34
CA THR A 640 -25.15 15.94 8.94
C THR A 640 -26.55 15.64 8.42
N THR A 641 -27.21 14.59 8.92
CA THR A 641 -28.57 14.21 8.49
C THR A 641 -29.61 14.58 9.54
N SER A 642 -30.79 15.02 9.09
CA SER A 642 -31.95 15.27 9.96
C SER A 642 -32.35 14.01 10.74
N LYS A 643 -32.13 12.83 10.16
CA LYS A 643 -32.37 11.54 10.82
C LYS A 643 -31.47 11.34 12.05
N ASN A 644 -30.15 11.53 11.92
CA ASN A 644 -29.23 11.33 13.04
C ASN A 644 -29.49 12.32 14.19
N TRP A 645 -29.90 13.55 13.85
CA TRP A 645 -30.34 14.55 14.82
C TRP A 645 -31.59 14.09 15.60
N VAL A 646 -32.63 13.64 14.88
CA VAL A 646 -33.86 13.12 15.50
C VAL A 646 -33.57 11.87 16.34
N ASP A 647 -32.71 10.97 15.86
CA ASP A 647 -32.32 9.77 16.60
C ASP A 647 -31.63 10.14 17.92
N TRP A 648 -30.70 11.11 17.91
CA TRP A 648 -30.04 11.57 19.12
C TRP A 648 -31.04 12.20 20.11
N MET A 649 -31.96 13.03 19.63
CA MET A 649 -33.04 13.61 20.43
C MET A 649 -33.90 12.53 21.09
N ASN A 650 -34.29 11.51 20.32
CA ASN A 650 -35.08 10.38 20.82
C ASN A 650 -34.31 9.58 21.88
N HIS A 651 -33.01 9.35 21.70
CA HIS A 651 -32.20 8.67 22.72
C HIS A 651 -32.16 9.47 24.03
N LEU A 652 -32.01 10.79 23.97
CA LEU A 652 -32.02 11.63 25.18
C LEU A 652 -33.40 11.63 25.86
N GLN A 653 -34.49 11.77 25.11
CA GLN A 653 -35.86 11.69 25.65
C GLN A 653 -36.11 10.34 26.31
N TRP A 654 -35.62 9.26 25.71
CA TRP A 654 -35.79 7.94 26.28
C TRP A 654 -34.99 7.76 27.58
N LEU A 655 -33.79 8.34 27.67
CA LEU A 655 -32.94 8.25 28.87
C LEU A 655 -33.44 9.10 30.05
N TYR A 656 -33.97 10.29 29.78
CA TYR A 656 -34.29 11.31 30.80
C TYR A 656 -35.79 11.68 30.88
N GLY A 657 -36.62 11.16 29.97
CA GLY A 657 -38.07 11.33 29.92
C GLY A 657 -38.56 12.39 28.92
N ASP A 658 -39.82 12.27 28.47
CA ASP A 658 -40.44 13.07 27.39
C ASP A 658 -40.46 14.59 27.63
N ARG A 659 -40.18 15.05 28.85
CA ARG A 659 -40.17 16.48 29.23
C ARG A 659 -38.80 17.00 29.65
N HIS A 660 -37.78 16.15 29.78
CA HIS A 660 -36.48 16.52 30.31
C HIS A 660 -35.38 15.98 29.40
N PHE A 661 -34.74 16.87 28.63
CA PHE A 661 -33.50 16.56 27.91
C PHE A 661 -32.27 16.79 28.81
N ASP A 662 -32.46 17.59 29.85
CA ASP A 662 -31.50 17.96 30.89
C ASP A 662 -32.31 18.24 32.17
N PRO A 663 -32.54 17.21 33.02
CA PRO A 663 -33.46 17.31 34.16
C PRO A 663 -33.00 18.31 35.24
N GLU A 664 -31.71 18.65 35.29
CA GLU A 664 -31.17 19.57 36.31
C GLU A 664 -30.83 20.95 35.72
N GLY A 665 -30.95 21.12 34.41
CA GLY A 665 -30.69 22.36 33.70
C GLY A 665 -29.20 22.71 33.53
N GLY A 666 -28.94 23.79 32.80
CA GLY A 666 -27.59 24.33 32.56
C GLY A 666 -26.98 24.03 31.19
N LEU A 667 -27.50 23.06 30.44
CA LEU A 667 -27.02 22.77 29.07
C LEU A 667 -27.75 23.55 27.96
N GLY A 668 -28.82 24.28 28.32
CA GLY A 668 -29.66 25.00 27.35
C GLY A 668 -30.56 24.08 26.50
N PHE A 669 -30.75 22.83 26.93
CA PHE A 669 -31.51 21.81 26.22
C PHE A 669 -33.03 22.01 26.43
N THR A 670 -33.59 23.04 25.78
CA THR A 670 -35.02 23.35 25.84
C THR A 670 -35.78 22.80 24.62
N PRO A 671 -37.08 22.48 24.74
CA PRO A 671 -37.90 22.12 23.58
C PRO A 671 -37.88 23.19 22.47
N GLU A 672 -37.78 24.46 22.83
CA GLU A 672 -37.65 25.59 21.89
C GLU A 672 -36.29 25.56 21.18
N GLY A 673 -35.21 25.27 21.90
CA GLY A 673 -33.87 25.12 21.37
C GLY A 673 -33.75 23.97 20.38
N PHE A 674 -34.27 22.79 20.74
CA PHE A 674 -34.35 21.64 19.84
C PHE A 674 -35.19 21.96 18.59
N ARG A 675 -36.32 22.66 18.74
CA ARG A 675 -37.14 23.12 17.60
C ARG A 675 -36.37 24.08 16.69
N ALA A 676 -35.61 25.03 17.24
CA ALA A 676 -34.82 25.97 16.45
C ALA A 676 -33.75 25.26 15.59
N VAL A 677 -32.99 24.34 16.19
CA VAL A 677 -31.97 23.55 15.47
C VAL A 677 -32.61 22.61 14.44
N THR A 678 -33.75 21.98 14.80
CA THR A 678 -34.52 21.11 13.88
C THR A 678 -35.02 21.88 12.66
N THR A 679 -35.61 23.06 12.86
CA THR A 679 -36.08 23.93 11.77
C THR A 679 -34.92 24.38 10.88
N ARG A 680 -33.77 24.73 11.47
CA ARG A 680 -32.54 25.05 10.70
C ARG A 680 -32.10 23.87 9.83
N LYS A 681 -32.07 22.65 10.37
CA LYS A 681 -31.67 21.44 9.65
C LYS A 681 -32.66 21.06 8.54
N MET A 682 -33.95 21.19 8.79
CA MET A 682 -34.99 20.94 7.77
C MET A 682 -35.00 22.00 6.67
N GLY A 683 -34.68 23.27 7.01
CA GLY A 683 -34.53 24.36 6.04
C GLY A 683 -33.31 24.18 5.10
N ILE A 684 -32.19 23.69 5.63
CA ILE A 684 -30.99 23.35 4.85
C ILE A 684 -31.27 22.16 3.90
N GLY A 685 -32.03 21.15 4.34
CA GLY A 685 -32.43 20.04 3.48
C GLY A 685 -33.30 20.46 2.29
N ARG A 686 -34.18 21.47 2.46
CA ARG A 686 -35.02 22.00 1.38
C ARG A 686 -34.26 22.90 0.40
N SER A 687 -33.25 23.63 0.86
CA SER A 687 -32.42 24.48 0.00
C SER A 687 -31.44 23.67 -0.85
N ILE A 688 -30.82 22.62 -0.28
CA ILE A 688 -29.96 21.69 -1.02
C ILE A 688 -30.75 20.91 -2.09
N SER A 689 -32.01 20.53 -1.78
CA SER A 689 -32.90 19.87 -2.73
C SER A 689 -33.44 20.77 -3.85
N MET A 690 -33.35 22.11 -3.72
CA MET A 690 -33.70 23.05 -4.79
C MET A 690 -32.48 23.50 -5.61
N SER A 691 -31.28 23.52 -5.02
CA SER A 691 -30.03 23.84 -5.73
C SER A 691 -29.52 22.73 -6.65
N THR A 692 -29.93 21.47 -6.45
CA THR A 692 -29.57 20.36 -7.36
C THR A 692 -30.45 20.29 -8.62
N ASN A 693 -31.50 21.12 -8.74
CA ASN A 693 -32.36 21.22 -9.92
C ASN A 693 -32.26 22.57 -10.65
N SER A 694 -31.28 23.43 -10.33
CA SER A 694 -31.22 24.81 -10.86
C SER A 694 -29.84 25.24 -11.38
N THR A 695 -29.11 24.34 -12.04
CA THR A 695 -28.06 24.72 -13.02
C THR A 695 -28.51 24.33 -14.42
N GLY A 696 -29.29 25.20 -15.03
CA GLY A 696 -29.72 25.08 -16.42
C GLY A 696 -30.81 26.09 -16.75
N SER A 697 -30.40 27.25 -17.27
CA SER A 697 -31.19 28.23 -18.03
C SER A 697 -31.41 29.60 -17.38
N SER A 698 -30.70 30.60 -17.91
CA SER A 698 -31.05 32.03 -18.00
C SER A 698 -30.07 32.61 -19.05
N GLY A 699 -30.44 32.66 -20.34
CA GLY A 699 -31.00 33.83 -21.02
C GLY A 699 -29.87 34.65 -21.68
N GLY A 700 -29.82 34.97 -22.97
CA GLY A 700 -30.88 35.12 -23.96
C GLY A 700 -30.84 36.56 -24.51
N SER A 701 -30.17 36.76 -25.64
CA SER A 701 -30.28 37.90 -26.58
C SER A 701 -29.77 37.33 -27.91
N GLY A 702 -30.47 37.18 -29.02
CA GLY A 702 -31.72 37.72 -29.55
C GLY A 702 -31.41 38.10 -31.00
N LEU A 703 -32.07 37.46 -31.99
CA LEU A 703 -32.42 37.92 -33.36
C LEU A 703 -32.54 36.77 -34.39
N PHE A 704 -33.74 36.64 -35.00
CA PHE A 704 -34.15 36.04 -36.31
C PHE A 704 -33.70 34.60 -36.67
N SER A 705 -34.47 33.67 -37.27
CA SER A 705 -35.73 33.62 -38.05
C SER A 705 -36.19 32.13 -38.18
N PRO A 706 -37.35 31.78 -38.79
CA PRO A 706 -38.22 30.66 -38.38
C PRO A 706 -38.31 29.44 -39.35
N ARG A 707 -39.20 28.48 -38.97
CA ARG A 707 -39.78 27.28 -39.67
C ARG A 707 -39.14 25.93 -39.26
N LEU A 708 -39.84 24.81 -39.01
CA LEU A 708 -41.20 24.34 -39.32
C LEU A 708 -41.60 23.14 -38.40
N SER A 709 -42.85 23.15 -37.93
CA SER A 709 -43.85 22.06 -37.77
C SER A 709 -43.54 20.67 -37.14
N GLY A 710 -44.40 20.33 -36.17
CA GLY A 710 -45.13 19.04 -36.03
C GLY A 710 -44.56 18.06 -34.98
N ALA A 711 -45.31 17.34 -34.15
CA ALA A 711 -46.75 17.22 -33.95
C ALA A 711 -47.00 16.47 -32.61
N SER A 712 -48.18 16.72 -32.02
CA SER A 712 -49.04 15.78 -31.25
C SER A 712 -48.52 15.07 -29.98
N SER A 713 -49.07 15.53 -28.85
CA SER A 713 -49.43 14.81 -27.61
C SER A 713 -50.51 13.70 -27.86
N PRO A 714 -51.23 13.13 -26.86
CA PRO A 714 -51.00 12.87 -25.41
C PRO A 714 -51.46 11.44 -24.96
N VAL A 715 -51.58 11.24 -23.62
CA VAL A 715 -52.56 10.40 -22.86
C VAL A 715 -51.99 9.08 -22.28
N SER A 716 -51.75 9.02 -20.95
CA SER A 716 -52.55 8.38 -19.85
C SER A 716 -52.61 6.85 -19.94
N GLY A 717 -52.53 6.02 -18.90
CA GLY A 717 -52.63 6.09 -17.45
C GLY A 717 -52.89 4.64 -16.94
N TYR A 718 -52.97 4.44 -15.61
CA TYR A 718 -53.35 3.19 -14.89
C TYR A 718 -52.36 2.00 -14.96
N SER A 719 -52.22 1.09 -13.99
CA SER A 719 -52.51 0.96 -12.55
C SER A 719 -52.07 -0.46 -12.11
N SER A 720 -51.56 -0.59 -10.88
CA SER A 720 -51.73 -1.73 -9.92
C SER A 720 -51.58 -3.22 -10.32
N GLY A 721 -50.83 -3.96 -9.48
CA GLY A 721 -51.01 -5.40 -9.20
C GLY A 721 -49.66 -6.16 -9.15
N SER A 722 -49.09 -6.46 -7.98
CA SER A 722 -49.39 -7.53 -6.99
C SER A 722 -48.60 -8.84 -7.20
N ASN A 723 -47.86 -9.21 -6.13
CA ASN A 723 -47.48 -10.54 -5.64
C ASN A 723 -46.66 -11.52 -6.51
N GLY A 724 -45.54 -11.98 -5.93
CA GLY A 724 -44.82 -13.19 -6.33
C GLY A 724 -43.89 -13.67 -5.21
N ILE A 725 -44.36 -14.67 -4.46
CA ILE A 725 -43.65 -15.48 -3.46
C ILE A 725 -42.95 -16.65 -4.18
N PHE A 726 -41.70 -16.98 -3.84
CA PHE A 726 -41.09 -18.32 -4.01
C PHE A 726 -39.95 -18.48 -2.98
N SER A 727 -40.13 -19.28 -1.91
CA SER A 727 -39.67 -20.69 -1.70
C SER A 727 -38.15 -20.85 -1.85
N GLN A 728 -37.37 -21.01 -0.77
CA GLN A 728 -37.07 -22.26 -0.02
C GLN A 728 -36.75 -23.49 -0.89
N GLY A 729 -35.52 -24.00 -0.70
CA GLY A 729 -34.97 -25.23 -1.25
C GLY A 729 -33.65 -25.62 -0.56
N SER A 730 -33.78 -26.46 0.47
CA SER A 730 -32.81 -27.12 1.34
C SER A 730 -31.68 -27.89 0.59
N SER A 731 -30.43 -27.87 1.05
CA SER A 731 -29.76 -28.80 1.99
C SER A 731 -29.08 -30.03 1.36
N ALA A 732 -27.76 -30.10 1.51
CA ALA A 732 -26.94 -31.29 1.80
C ALA A 732 -25.53 -30.73 2.12
N GLY A 733 -24.90 -30.92 3.28
CA GLY A 733 -24.92 -32.06 4.18
C GLY A 733 -23.66 -32.88 3.95
N PHE A 734 -22.55 -32.56 4.64
CA PHE A 734 -21.49 -33.52 4.94
C PHE A 734 -20.73 -33.07 6.20
N SER A 735 -20.95 -33.85 7.27
CA SER A 735 -20.17 -33.85 8.51
C SER A 735 -18.94 -34.75 8.35
N GLY A 736 -17.90 -34.47 9.12
CA GLY A 736 -17.21 -35.54 9.86
C GLY A 736 -15.69 -35.69 9.68
N ALA A 737 -14.99 -35.22 10.71
CA ALA A 737 -14.01 -35.97 11.52
C ALA A 737 -12.52 -36.10 11.10
N LEU A 738 -11.70 -35.49 11.95
CA LEU A 738 -10.60 -36.05 12.77
C LEU A 738 -9.29 -36.57 12.14
N LEU A 739 -8.20 -35.98 12.68
CA LEU A 739 -6.93 -36.57 13.17
C LEU A 739 -6.01 -37.36 12.23
N GLY A 740 -4.73 -36.96 12.22
CA GLY A 740 -3.61 -37.83 11.87
C GLY A 740 -2.30 -37.07 11.67
N LYS A 741 -1.32 -37.36 12.53
CA LYS A 741 0.08 -36.90 12.47
C LYS A 741 0.82 -37.48 11.26
N ASP A 742 1.78 -36.73 10.72
CA ASP A 742 3.22 -37.00 10.76
C ASP A 742 4.01 -35.69 10.63
#